data_AF-A0A8M2BI11-F1
#
_entry.id   AF-A0A8M2BI11-F1
#
_cell.length_a   1.000
_cell.length_b   1.000
_cell.length_c   1.000
_cell.angle_alpha   90.00
_cell.angle_beta   90.00
_cell.angle_gamma   90.00
#
_symmetry.space_group_name_H-M   'P 1'
#
loop_
_entity.id
_entity.type
_entity.pdbx_description
1 polymer ?
#
loop_
_entity_poly.entity_id
_entity_poly.type
_entity_poly.pdbx_seq_one_letter_code
_entity_poly.pdbx_strand_id
1 'polypeptide(L)'
;MDPFIMQEGSDVSEIEKSVKNKWRWAWLSEIGENGKPFSSWAKKIKQPGTCLCTVCHRKLQYGSNGKKVLARHQSEASHNAAVRALQYTCSLPGATSTTTEIHASMADRVCDVKVRVCSFIAEHDLSFTISQPLVNLMQSVVKDKSALSRLSMSNAHASNLCTHGIAAYWKSELSSKLKTKMFSLNVDEATDGNMDRILNVLVRYYDEDVGKVATQHLASRKLNIADALSITNTLTDILQSYSLNWNQVVGILLDNCSVMRGKKSGVETLVRRENPSLLDVSGDTVHMVSNAAKALLNTFQGFVEQFCSDVYYDIEKSPKQKEIFSEFQSLLHLENKSLIRPISSRFLQMLDVCNRIRDLMDPLTVHFYSVLSSHDQHKHRWLLNQLLDKHAVTSDEKARIICLQQQIAKSARIGSDVNKKRKTRICMLFSEFDKLTTIIDLYRGVLPTFQVFLKKLQHEKPMIHVLHAEMLLLVRELLSKFMKPETIPLSANGLLKLNVHQRDLQYTDKRLSVGRFSFFALNKARVEKKPWVQKLYSSLREGYIKAATFLLKNLPLNNIIITSLSALTPSLILHESVQGAFNTLAKALPNAVKSEELGQLDEEVRAYQINTDLGAQAKCFEENNARIDVDWWSKIFAMKMTGGGTRFPILGKLVKALLSLFTGPLVEGSFNMMDDIIEKDRVRLNIETYEGLAILKSNMKVMGKTASKMQITPALRRFCLSSYETYQNHLKKKKVNLDNQKERKLREAVKVLSEVRVRKVKKGSTSYVCAKAPTSSTLGVKRIAAATASTSSTAGVKGKSAATASTSSTAEVKGKSAATASTSSTAGVKGKSAATASTSSTAGVKGKSAATASTSSTAGVKGKSAATASTSSTAGVKGKSAATASTSSTAGVKGKSAATASTSSTAGVKGKSAATASTSSTSPGATPAHVASQTLKRVSGVAKLQEYGFTAKKQKK
;
A
#
# COMPACT_ATOMS: atom_id res chain seq x y z
N MET A 1 21.32 5.21 -36.53
CA MET A 1 22.62 5.90 -36.34
C MET A 1 22.81 6.17 -34.86
N ASP A 2 24.03 6.00 -34.35
CA ASP A 2 24.33 6.27 -32.94
C ASP A 2 24.22 7.79 -32.68
N PRO A 3 23.26 8.28 -31.88
CA PRO A 3 22.95 9.72 -31.75
C PRO A 3 24.10 10.55 -31.16
N PHE A 4 25.12 9.89 -30.63
CA PHE A 4 26.34 10.48 -30.09
C PHE A 4 27.39 10.80 -31.16
N ILE A 5 27.37 10.14 -32.31
CA ILE A 5 28.36 10.31 -33.38
C ILE A 5 27.86 11.39 -34.34
N MET A 6 28.70 12.38 -34.60
CA MET A 6 28.40 13.46 -35.54
C MET A 6 28.73 13.02 -36.97
N GLN A 7 27.90 13.43 -37.93
CA GLN A 7 28.20 13.21 -39.34
C GLN A 7 29.30 14.16 -39.81
N GLU A 8 30.14 13.69 -40.72
CA GLU A 8 31.17 14.51 -41.34
C GLU A 8 30.55 15.74 -42.02
N GLY A 9 31.13 16.91 -41.76
CA GLY A 9 30.59 18.20 -42.21
C GLY A 9 29.52 18.83 -41.30
N SER A 10 29.06 18.15 -40.24
CA SER A 10 28.12 18.77 -39.28
C SER A 10 28.76 19.96 -38.55
N ASP A 11 27.95 20.97 -38.21
CA ASP A 11 28.43 22.09 -37.40
C ASP A 11 28.82 21.62 -35.99
N VAL A 12 30.04 21.97 -35.59
CA VAL A 12 30.67 21.66 -34.30
C VAL A 12 30.94 22.91 -33.46
N SER A 13 30.59 24.10 -33.96
CA SER A 13 30.92 25.40 -33.38
C SER A 13 30.47 25.55 -31.91
N GLU A 14 29.23 25.20 -31.60
CA GLU A 14 28.68 25.26 -30.23
C GLU A 14 29.34 24.26 -29.28
N ILE A 15 29.57 23.03 -29.75
CA ILE A 15 30.12 21.94 -28.95
C ILE A 15 31.58 22.23 -28.59
N GLU A 16 32.33 22.85 -29.49
CA GLU A 16 33.77 23.11 -29.34
C GLU A 16 34.08 24.51 -28.79
N LYS A 17 33.07 25.28 -28.34
CA LYS A 17 33.23 26.69 -27.93
C LYS A 17 34.28 26.89 -26.82
N SER A 18 34.39 25.96 -25.88
CA SER A 18 35.32 25.99 -24.74
C SER A 18 36.62 25.23 -24.94
N VAL A 19 36.87 24.68 -26.13
CA VAL A 19 37.98 23.75 -26.40
C VAL A 19 39.16 24.48 -27.03
N LYS A 20 40.36 24.32 -26.45
CA LYS A 20 41.60 24.96 -26.93
C LYS A 20 41.93 24.57 -28.38
N ASN A 21 41.87 23.29 -28.72
CA ASN A 21 41.99 22.82 -30.10
C ASN A 21 40.63 22.36 -30.62
N LYS A 22 39.97 23.22 -31.41
CA LYS A 22 38.68 22.90 -32.02
C LYS A 22 38.82 21.80 -33.08
N TRP A 23 37.83 20.93 -33.18
CA TRP A 23 37.76 19.89 -34.20
C TRP A 23 37.82 20.49 -35.62
N ARG A 24 38.61 19.88 -36.50
CA ARG A 24 38.62 20.20 -37.93
C ARG A 24 38.31 18.93 -38.72
N TRP A 25 37.28 18.97 -39.55
CA TRP A 25 36.90 17.84 -40.40
C TRP A 25 38.02 17.40 -41.35
N ALA A 26 38.86 18.35 -41.81
CA ALA A 26 40.04 18.07 -42.61
C ALA A 26 41.03 17.07 -41.98
N TRP A 27 41.04 16.91 -40.65
CA TRP A 27 41.85 15.88 -40.00
C TRP A 27 41.46 14.47 -40.46
N LEU A 28 40.20 14.23 -40.81
CA LEU A 28 39.75 12.89 -41.20
C LEU A 28 40.29 12.47 -42.58
N SER A 29 40.53 13.42 -43.48
CA SER A 29 41.02 13.15 -44.84
C SER A 29 42.53 12.92 -44.90
N GLU A 30 43.27 13.23 -43.84
CA GLU A 30 44.72 13.08 -43.80
C GLU A 30 45.13 11.61 -43.65
N ILE A 31 46.12 11.21 -44.44
CA ILE A 31 46.70 9.87 -44.45
C ILE A 31 47.64 9.74 -43.25
N GLY A 32 47.38 8.74 -42.39
CA GLY A 32 48.24 8.40 -41.28
C GLY A 32 49.36 7.41 -41.67
N GLU A 33 50.20 7.02 -40.71
CA GLU A 33 51.39 6.16 -40.94
C GLU A 33 51.06 4.80 -41.57
N ASN A 34 49.84 4.29 -41.39
CA ASN A 34 49.39 3.03 -41.99
C ASN A 34 48.90 3.14 -43.45
N GLY A 35 49.09 4.29 -44.10
CA GLY A 35 48.64 4.55 -45.48
C GLY A 35 47.13 4.75 -45.62
N LYS A 36 46.35 4.77 -44.53
CA LYS A 36 44.90 5.01 -44.54
C LYS A 36 44.54 6.35 -43.88
N PRO A 37 43.46 7.00 -44.33
CA PRO A 37 43.00 8.25 -43.72
C PRO A 37 42.46 8.01 -42.31
N PHE A 38 42.56 9.02 -41.43
CA PHE A 38 42.00 8.94 -40.07
C PHE A 38 40.48 8.70 -40.06
N SER A 39 39.75 9.05 -41.13
CA SER A 39 38.33 8.73 -41.34
C SER A 39 38.02 7.23 -41.23
N SER A 40 39.01 6.36 -41.49
CA SER A 40 38.83 4.91 -41.42
C SER A 40 38.51 4.39 -40.02
N TRP A 41 38.87 5.13 -38.96
CA TRP A 41 38.65 4.69 -37.57
C TRP A 41 38.27 5.81 -36.59
N ALA A 42 38.51 7.08 -36.89
CA ALA A 42 38.20 8.20 -36.00
C ALA A 42 36.81 8.78 -36.32
N LYS A 43 35.95 8.92 -35.32
CA LYS A 43 34.64 9.59 -35.45
C LYS A 43 34.44 10.66 -34.40
N LYS A 44 33.93 11.82 -34.80
CA LYS A 44 33.59 12.91 -33.88
C LYS A 44 32.34 12.54 -33.07
N ILE A 45 32.36 12.80 -31.77
CA ILE A 45 31.20 12.63 -30.88
C ILE A 45 30.72 13.98 -30.35
N LYS A 46 29.46 14.04 -29.89
CA LYS A 46 28.83 15.20 -29.23
C LYS A 46 29.38 15.44 -27.81
N GLN A 47 30.70 15.44 -27.66
CA GLN A 47 31.41 15.82 -26.44
C GLN A 47 32.56 16.78 -26.81
N PRO A 48 32.76 17.87 -26.07
CA PRO A 48 33.81 18.85 -26.35
C PRO A 48 35.20 18.19 -26.33
N GLY A 49 36.03 18.47 -27.34
CA GLY A 49 37.45 18.08 -27.32
C GLY A 49 37.71 16.57 -27.38
N THR A 50 36.69 15.76 -27.68
CA THR A 50 36.77 14.30 -27.67
C THR A 50 36.30 13.68 -28.99
N CYS A 51 37.05 12.72 -29.51
CA CYS A 51 36.62 11.83 -30.61
C CYS A 51 36.68 10.35 -30.16
N LEU A 52 36.10 9.45 -30.96
CA LEU A 52 36.03 8.02 -30.68
C LEU A 52 36.81 7.25 -31.75
N CYS A 53 37.66 6.32 -31.33
CA CYS A 53 38.22 5.30 -32.22
C CYS A 53 37.25 4.12 -32.34
N THR A 54 36.77 3.80 -33.54
CA THR A 54 35.85 2.68 -33.78
C THR A 54 36.52 1.31 -33.71
N VAL A 55 37.85 1.26 -33.87
CA VAL A 55 38.64 0.02 -33.79
C VAL A 55 38.96 -0.33 -32.33
N CYS A 56 39.37 0.67 -31.54
CA CYS A 56 39.73 0.48 -30.12
C CYS A 56 38.55 0.67 -29.15
N HIS A 57 37.42 1.20 -29.62
CA HIS A 57 36.30 1.70 -28.80
C HIS A 57 36.73 2.65 -27.66
N ARG A 58 37.83 3.39 -27.85
CA ARG A 58 38.41 4.32 -26.88
C ARG A 58 38.12 5.78 -27.27
N LYS A 59 37.81 6.59 -26.26
CA LYS A 59 37.66 8.05 -26.41
C LYS A 59 39.04 8.71 -26.40
N LEU A 60 39.32 9.52 -27.42
CA LEU A 60 40.56 10.25 -27.59
C LEU A 60 40.33 11.73 -27.31
N GLN A 61 41.10 12.28 -26.36
CA GLN A 61 41.00 13.67 -25.93
C GLN A 61 41.93 14.55 -26.78
N TYR A 62 41.44 15.08 -27.89
CA TYR A 62 42.19 16.01 -28.74
C TYR A 62 42.12 17.45 -28.25
N GLY A 63 41.20 17.81 -27.34
CA GLY A 63 40.96 19.19 -26.94
C GLY A 63 42.20 19.93 -26.44
N SER A 64 43.12 19.24 -25.76
CA SER A 64 44.39 19.78 -25.26
C SER A 64 45.56 19.68 -26.24
N ASN A 65 45.65 18.59 -26.99
CA ASN A 65 46.83 18.22 -27.81
C ASN A 65 46.62 18.35 -29.33
N GLY A 66 45.40 18.71 -29.75
CA GLY A 66 44.99 18.82 -31.15
C GLY A 66 45.12 17.51 -31.93
N LYS A 67 45.30 17.64 -33.25
CA LYS A 67 45.48 16.54 -34.21
C LYS A 67 46.53 15.50 -33.80
N LYS A 68 47.59 15.89 -33.08
CA LYS A 68 48.70 14.99 -32.69
C LYS A 68 48.21 13.74 -31.94
N VAL A 69 47.05 13.81 -31.29
CA VAL A 69 46.43 12.66 -30.62
C VAL A 69 46.02 11.56 -31.59
N LEU A 70 45.59 11.90 -32.81
CA LEU A 70 45.19 10.91 -33.82
C LEU A 70 46.41 10.14 -34.33
N ALA A 71 47.47 10.86 -34.70
CA ALA A 71 48.75 10.26 -35.11
C ALA A 71 49.36 9.42 -33.98
N ARG A 72 49.40 9.94 -32.74
CA ARG A 72 49.90 9.20 -31.58
C ARG A 72 49.07 7.94 -31.31
N HIS A 73 47.75 8.02 -31.34
CA HIS A 73 46.89 6.85 -31.12
C HIS A 73 47.08 5.79 -32.21
N GLN A 74 47.25 6.21 -33.46
CA GLN A 74 47.53 5.28 -34.56
C GLN A 74 48.84 4.51 -34.34
N SER A 75 49.88 5.18 -33.80
CA SER A 75 51.16 4.55 -33.46
C SER A 75 51.12 3.68 -32.20
N GLU A 76 50.05 3.72 -31.39
CA GLU A 76 49.94 2.89 -30.18
C GLU A 76 49.89 1.40 -30.52
N ALA A 77 50.70 0.59 -29.83
CA ALA A 77 50.73 -0.87 -29.99
C ALA A 77 49.34 -1.52 -29.86
N SER A 78 48.49 -0.97 -28.98
CA SER A 78 47.12 -1.44 -28.75
C SER A 78 46.18 -1.17 -29.95
N HIS A 79 46.36 -0.04 -30.64
CA HIS A 79 45.62 0.24 -31.88
C HIS A 79 46.10 -0.68 -32.99
N ASN A 80 47.41 -0.81 -33.18
CA ASN A 80 48.00 -1.70 -34.18
C ASN A 80 47.64 -3.18 -33.96
N ALA A 81 47.50 -3.62 -32.71
CA ALA A 81 47.00 -4.96 -32.39
C ALA A 81 45.53 -5.15 -32.77
N ALA A 82 44.68 -4.16 -32.48
CA ALA A 82 43.26 -4.20 -32.84
C ALA A 82 43.04 -4.14 -34.37
N VAL A 83 43.83 -3.33 -35.08
CA VAL A 83 43.82 -3.30 -36.56
C VAL A 83 44.27 -4.63 -37.15
N ARG A 84 45.35 -5.24 -36.61
CA ARG A 84 45.78 -6.59 -37.03
C ARG A 84 44.69 -7.63 -36.77
N ALA A 85 44.04 -7.60 -35.62
CA ALA A 85 42.94 -8.52 -35.31
C ALA A 85 41.79 -8.41 -36.34
N LEU A 86 41.47 -7.20 -36.80
CA LEU A 86 40.46 -6.96 -37.84
C LEU A 86 40.91 -7.39 -39.25
N GLN A 87 42.22 -7.39 -39.53
CA GLN A 87 42.75 -7.89 -40.81
C GLN A 87 42.67 -9.41 -40.92
N TYR A 88 42.84 -10.13 -39.80
CA TYR A 88 42.70 -11.59 -39.76
C TYR A 88 41.25 -12.07 -39.68
N THR A 89 40.29 -11.19 -39.37
CA THR A 89 38.87 -11.46 -39.64
C THR A 89 38.59 -11.19 -41.11
N CYS A 90 38.94 -12.15 -41.98
CA CYS A 90 38.51 -12.12 -43.37
C CYS A 90 36.98 -12.14 -43.41
N SER A 91 36.35 -11.07 -43.90
CA SER A 91 34.97 -11.13 -44.35
C SER A 91 34.90 -12.22 -45.41
N LEU A 92 34.14 -13.30 -45.17
CA LEU A 92 34.03 -14.40 -46.14
C LEU A 92 33.67 -13.85 -47.53
N PRO A 93 34.40 -14.25 -48.60
CA PRO A 93 34.03 -13.90 -49.96
C PRO A 93 32.65 -14.49 -50.24
N GLY A 94 31.65 -13.64 -50.50
CA GLY A 94 30.26 -14.08 -50.74
C GLY A 94 29.22 -13.47 -49.80
N ALA A 95 29.60 -12.63 -48.83
CA ALA A 95 28.65 -11.77 -48.14
C ALA A 95 28.22 -10.58 -49.03
N THR A 96 27.61 -10.89 -50.17
CA THR A 96 26.83 -9.94 -50.96
C THR A 96 25.68 -9.42 -50.11
N SER A 97 25.45 -8.11 -50.17
CA SER A 97 24.43 -7.33 -49.49
C SER A 97 23.00 -7.87 -49.67
N THR A 98 22.66 -8.96 -48.99
CA THR A 98 21.30 -9.25 -48.54
C THR A 98 21.19 -8.75 -47.13
N THR A 99 20.13 -8.00 -46.84
CA THR A 99 19.72 -7.45 -45.56
C THR A 99 19.76 -8.50 -44.44
N THR A 100 20.94 -8.85 -43.95
CA THR A 100 21.12 -9.65 -42.75
C THR A 100 20.81 -8.73 -41.59
N GLU A 101 19.65 -8.94 -40.98
CA GLU A 101 19.30 -8.39 -39.68
C GLU A 101 20.56 -8.40 -38.81
N ILE A 102 21.04 -7.22 -38.45
CA ILE A 102 22.14 -7.09 -37.49
C ILE A 102 21.63 -7.77 -36.21
N HIS A 103 22.03 -9.02 -35.99
CA HIS A 103 21.61 -9.75 -34.79
C HIS A 103 22.00 -8.89 -33.59
N ALA A 104 21.01 -8.59 -32.74
CA ALA A 104 21.24 -7.87 -31.50
C ALA A 104 22.39 -8.53 -30.72
N SER A 105 23.21 -7.71 -30.05
CA SER A 105 24.39 -8.21 -29.35
C SER A 105 24.01 -9.35 -28.38
N MET A 106 24.94 -10.26 -28.09
CA MET A 106 24.66 -11.34 -27.12
C MET A 106 24.17 -10.78 -25.77
N ALA A 107 24.72 -9.62 -25.35
CA ALA A 107 24.29 -8.92 -24.16
C ALA A 107 22.83 -8.42 -24.25
N ASP A 108 22.43 -7.87 -25.39
CA ASP A 108 21.05 -7.43 -25.63
C ASP A 108 20.07 -8.61 -25.64
N ARG A 109 20.42 -9.72 -26.30
CA ARG A 109 19.57 -10.93 -26.30
C ARG A 109 19.37 -11.48 -24.89
N VAL A 110 20.43 -11.56 -24.08
CA VAL A 110 20.33 -11.98 -22.66
C VAL A 110 19.51 -10.98 -21.86
N CYS A 111 19.69 -9.67 -22.08
CA CYS A 111 18.90 -8.62 -21.44
C CYS A 111 17.41 -8.76 -21.77
N ASP A 112 17.06 -9.00 -23.03
CA ASP A 112 15.68 -9.15 -23.49
C ASP A 112 15.00 -10.33 -22.79
N VAL A 113 15.70 -11.45 -22.62
CA VAL A 113 15.17 -12.59 -21.87
C VAL A 113 14.97 -12.23 -20.39
N LYS A 114 15.95 -11.59 -19.74
CA LYS A 114 15.82 -11.16 -18.33
C LYS A 114 14.63 -10.21 -18.12
N VAL A 115 14.45 -9.24 -19.01
CA VAL A 115 13.33 -8.31 -18.97
C VAL A 115 12.00 -9.06 -19.06
N ARG A 116 11.87 -10.03 -19.99
CA ARG A 116 10.65 -10.85 -20.09
C ARG A 116 10.37 -11.67 -18.85
N VAL A 117 11.39 -12.29 -18.25
CA VAL A 117 11.23 -13.06 -17.01
C VAL A 117 10.78 -12.15 -15.86
N CYS A 118 11.43 -11.00 -15.69
CA CYS A 118 11.06 -10.01 -14.68
C CYS A 118 9.63 -9.47 -14.87
N SER A 119 9.26 -9.15 -16.11
CA SER A 119 7.90 -8.71 -16.44
C SER A 119 6.86 -9.81 -16.19
N PHE A 120 7.20 -11.08 -16.45
CA PHE A 120 6.31 -12.22 -16.16
C PHE A 120 6.12 -12.43 -14.66
N ILE A 121 7.20 -12.30 -13.87
CA ILE A 121 7.12 -12.34 -12.40
C ILE A 121 6.18 -11.24 -11.89
N ALA A 122 6.28 -10.03 -12.44
CA ALA A 122 5.43 -8.90 -12.05
C ALA A 122 3.98 -9.04 -12.53
N GLU A 123 3.75 -9.58 -13.73
CA GLU A 123 2.42 -9.80 -14.32
C GLU A 123 1.56 -10.75 -13.47
N HIS A 124 2.20 -11.78 -12.90
CA HIS A 124 1.53 -12.84 -12.14
C HIS A 124 1.80 -12.77 -10.62
N ASP A 125 2.29 -11.63 -10.11
CA ASP A 125 2.56 -11.39 -8.68
C ASP A 125 3.45 -12.47 -8.01
N LEU A 126 4.36 -13.07 -8.79
CA LEU A 126 5.22 -14.16 -8.34
C LEU A 126 6.36 -13.65 -7.45
N SER A 127 6.80 -14.50 -6.52
CA SER A 127 7.97 -14.21 -5.70
C SER A 127 9.25 -14.22 -6.53
N PHE A 128 10.16 -13.28 -6.30
CA PHE A 128 11.49 -13.29 -6.94
C PHE A 128 12.30 -14.56 -6.67
N THR A 129 11.94 -15.35 -5.66
CA THR A 129 12.52 -16.68 -5.40
C THR A 129 12.36 -17.65 -6.58
N ILE A 130 11.34 -17.46 -7.43
CA ILE A 130 11.13 -18.28 -8.63
C ILE A 130 12.09 -17.92 -9.77
N SER A 131 12.77 -16.77 -9.70
CA SER A 131 13.60 -16.26 -10.80
C SER A 131 14.66 -17.27 -11.24
N GLN A 132 15.40 -17.86 -10.30
CA GLN A 132 16.44 -18.83 -10.59
C GLN A 132 15.87 -20.19 -11.08
N PRO A 133 14.89 -20.82 -10.42
CA PRO A 133 14.22 -22.02 -10.96
C PRO A 133 13.63 -21.82 -12.35
N LEU A 134 13.01 -20.67 -12.61
CA LEU A 134 12.40 -20.34 -13.90
C LEU A 134 13.46 -20.21 -15.00
N VAL A 135 14.60 -19.58 -14.70
CA VAL A 135 15.74 -19.54 -15.63
C VAL A 135 16.27 -20.94 -15.93
N ASN A 136 16.41 -21.80 -14.92
CA ASN A 136 16.87 -23.18 -15.12
C ASN A 136 15.91 -23.98 -16.02
N LEU A 137 14.60 -23.81 -15.82
CA LEU A 137 13.57 -24.42 -16.69
C LEU A 137 13.72 -23.90 -18.13
N MET A 138 13.85 -22.59 -18.33
CA MET A 138 13.99 -22.00 -19.66
C MET A 138 15.26 -22.47 -20.38
N GLN A 139 16.36 -22.67 -19.66
CA GLN A 139 17.60 -23.23 -20.20
C GLN A 139 17.43 -24.66 -20.73
N SER A 140 16.50 -25.44 -20.16
CA SER A 140 16.21 -26.80 -20.63
C SER A 140 15.24 -26.86 -21.82
N VAL A 141 14.32 -25.90 -21.95
CA VAL A 141 13.19 -25.97 -22.91
C VAL A 141 13.44 -25.22 -24.23
N VAL A 142 14.22 -24.14 -24.24
CA VAL A 142 14.19 -23.17 -25.34
C VAL A 142 15.31 -23.37 -26.39
N LYS A 143 14.99 -23.06 -27.66
CA LYS A 143 15.81 -23.30 -28.86
C LYS A 143 17.12 -22.49 -28.95
N ASP A 144 17.17 -21.23 -28.48
CA ASP A 144 18.39 -20.40 -28.52
C ASP A 144 19.34 -20.74 -27.37
N LYS A 145 20.00 -21.90 -27.46
CA LYS A 145 20.99 -22.37 -26.48
C LYS A 145 22.13 -21.36 -26.26
N SER A 146 22.43 -20.50 -27.23
CA SER A 146 23.57 -19.57 -27.17
C SER A 146 23.34 -18.41 -26.18
N ALA A 147 22.17 -17.77 -26.21
CA ALA A 147 21.81 -16.72 -25.25
C ALA A 147 21.44 -17.31 -23.88
N LEU A 148 20.78 -18.47 -23.87
CA LEU A 148 20.27 -19.08 -22.63
C LEU A 148 21.35 -19.73 -21.78
N SER A 149 22.39 -20.32 -22.39
CA SER A 149 23.55 -20.82 -21.64
C SER A 149 24.24 -19.74 -20.81
N ARG A 150 24.12 -18.46 -21.20
CA ARG A 150 24.64 -17.30 -20.46
C ARG A 150 23.61 -16.62 -19.56
N LEU A 151 22.36 -17.06 -19.59
CA LEU A 151 21.30 -16.49 -18.76
C LEU A 151 21.51 -16.92 -17.31
N SER A 152 21.86 -15.97 -16.46
CA SER A 152 21.90 -16.15 -15.01
C SER A 152 21.14 -15.00 -14.35
N MET A 153 20.27 -15.34 -13.39
CA MET A 153 19.48 -14.36 -12.67
C MET A 153 19.19 -14.85 -11.25
N SER A 154 19.87 -14.25 -10.28
CA SER A 154 19.56 -14.42 -8.86
C SER A 154 18.32 -13.62 -8.45
N ASN A 155 17.75 -13.95 -7.30
CA ASN A 155 16.61 -13.22 -6.71
C ASN A 155 16.91 -11.71 -6.55
N ALA A 156 18.12 -11.37 -6.10
CA ALA A 156 18.56 -9.99 -5.93
C ALA A 156 18.73 -9.27 -7.28
N HIS A 157 19.23 -9.98 -8.29
CA HIS A 157 19.33 -9.44 -9.65
C HIS A 157 17.94 -9.18 -10.23
N ALA A 158 16.99 -10.11 -10.09
CA ALA A 158 15.63 -9.93 -10.57
C ALA A 158 14.94 -8.72 -9.90
N SER A 159 15.09 -8.59 -8.56
CA SER A 159 14.58 -7.44 -7.82
C SER A 159 15.19 -6.11 -8.29
N ASN A 160 16.53 -6.04 -8.41
CA ASN A 160 17.21 -4.84 -8.89
C ASN A 160 16.84 -4.49 -10.33
N LEU A 161 16.69 -5.50 -11.20
CA LEU A 161 16.30 -5.30 -12.60
C LEU A 161 14.86 -4.76 -12.70
N CYS A 162 13.92 -5.29 -11.91
CA CYS A 162 12.56 -4.77 -11.84
C CYS A 162 12.53 -3.33 -11.33
N THR A 163 13.15 -3.04 -10.17
CA THR A 163 13.03 -1.74 -9.50
C THR A 163 13.90 -0.65 -10.12
N HIS A 164 15.15 -0.95 -10.47
CA HIS A 164 16.14 0.03 -10.93
C HIS A 164 16.44 -0.03 -12.43
N GLY A 165 15.91 -1.03 -13.14
CA GLY A 165 15.95 -1.12 -14.60
C GLY A 165 14.60 -0.77 -15.22
N ILE A 166 13.68 -1.73 -15.23
CA ILE A 166 12.39 -1.65 -15.94
C ILE A 166 11.51 -0.54 -15.36
N ALA A 167 11.30 -0.52 -14.03
CA ALA A 167 10.48 0.51 -13.40
C ALA A 167 11.11 1.90 -13.57
N ALA A 168 12.44 2.01 -13.46
CA ALA A 168 13.14 3.29 -13.65
C ALA A 168 12.95 3.85 -15.06
N TYR A 169 13.00 3.00 -16.09
CA TYR A 169 12.69 3.40 -17.48
C TYR A 169 11.25 3.89 -17.60
N TRP A 170 10.27 3.12 -17.11
CA TRP A 170 8.86 3.49 -17.22
C TRP A 170 8.48 4.72 -16.40
N LYS A 171 9.16 4.98 -15.28
CA LYS A 171 9.04 6.26 -14.58
C LYS A 171 9.51 7.43 -15.45
N SER A 172 10.64 7.27 -16.14
CA SER A 172 11.18 8.29 -17.03
C SER A 172 10.26 8.53 -18.23
N GLU A 173 9.71 7.46 -18.80
CA GLU A 173 8.75 7.55 -19.91
C GLU A 173 7.45 8.23 -19.46
N LEU A 174 6.90 7.82 -18.32
CA LEU A 174 5.70 8.43 -17.74
C LEU A 174 5.92 9.92 -17.41
N SER A 175 7.06 10.28 -16.82
CA SER A 175 7.45 11.68 -16.62
C SER A 175 7.40 12.47 -17.94
N SER A 176 7.97 11.92 -19.01
CA SER A 176 7.96 12.57 -20.33
C SER A 176 6.54 12.74 -20.86
N LYS A 177 5.67 11.74 -20.71
CA LYS A 177 4.26 11.81 -21.14
C LYS A 177 3.46 12.85 -20.35
N LEU A 178 3.66 12.92 -19.03
CA LEU A 178 2.88 13.80 -18.15
C LEU A 178 3.29 15.27 -18.23
N LYS A 179 4.54 15.59 -18.61
CA LYS A 179 5.03 16.98 -18.71
C LYS A 179 4.22 17.88 -19.62
N THR A 180 3.61 17.34 -20.68
CA THR A 180 2.81 18.10 -21.65
C THR A 180 1.31 17.93 -21.46
N LYS A 181 0.88 17.19 -20.43
CA LYS A 181 -0.51 16.76 -20.25
C LYS A 181 -1.06 17.20 -18.92
N MET A 182 -2.38 17.32 -18.90
CA MET A 182 -3.17 17.48 -17.70
C MET A 182 -3.58 16.11 -17.18
N PHE A 183 -3.55 15.93 -15.86
CA PHE A 183 -3.82 14.65 -15.23
C PHE A 183 -4.51 14.82 -13.88
N SER A 184 -5.10 13.75 -13.36
CA SER A 184 -5.68 13.72 -12.02
C SER A 184 -4.99 12.68 -11.15
N LEU A 185 -5.09 12.86 -9.84
CA LEU A 185 -4.48 11.97 -8.84
C LEU A 185 -5.56 11.26 -8.02
N ASN A 186 -5.30 10.01 -7.64
CA ASN A 186 -6.07 9.32 -6.59
C ASN A 186 -5.08 8.85 -5.52
N VAL A 187 -5.33 9.26 -4.29
CA VAL A 187 -4.42 9.03 -3.16
C VAL A 187 -5.18 8.32 -2.06
N ASP A 188 -4.61 7.23 -1.57
CA ASP A 188 -5.18 6.47 -0.46
C ASP A 188 -4.09 5.83 0.41
N GLU A 189 -4.45 5.54 1.67
CA GLU A 189 -3.56 5.00 2.69
C GLU A 189 -3.79 3.49 2.87
N ALA A 190 -2.75 2.69 2.70
CA ALA A 190 -2.71 1.27 3.06
C ALA A 190 -1.98 1.07 4.39
N THR A 191 -2.26 -0.06 5.03
CA THR A 191 -1.40 -0.60 6.10
C THR A 191 -0.80 -1.92 5.63
N ASP A 192 0.51 -2.10 5.78
CA ASP A 192 1.19 -3.34 5.44
C ASP A 192 1.14 -4.38 6.57
N GLY A 193 1.66 -5.59 6.32
CA GLY A 193 1.75 -6.66 7.32
C GLY A 193 2.60 -6.33 8.56
N ASN A 194 3.44 -5.29 8.50
CA ASN A 194 4.27 -4.79 9.60
C ASN A 194 3.61 -3.61 10.34
N MET A 195 2.35 -3.27 10.03
CA MET A 195 1.64 -2.10 10.55
C MET A 195 2.22 -0.75 10.13
N ASP A 196 3.10 -0.74 9.11
CA ASP A 196 3.56 0.49 8.49
C ASP A 196 2.47 1.01 7.54
N ARG A 197 2.33 2.34 7.51
CA ARG A 197 1.37 3.00 6.64
C ARG A 197 2.03 3.39 5.34
N ILE A 198 1.39 3.06 4.22
CA ILE A 198 1.88 3.32 2.87
C ILE A 198 0.87 4.21 2.16
N LEU A 199 1.34 5.38 1.72
CA LEU A 199 0.60 6.26 0.85
C LEU A 199 0.78 5.79 -0.58
N ASN A 200 -0.30 5.36 -1.23
CA ASN A 200 -0.33 4.96 -2.63
C ASN A 200 -0.90 6.09 -3.48
N VAL A 201 -0.21 6.43 -4.57
CA VAL A 201 -0.61 7.49 -5.49
C VAL A 201 -0.78 6.89 -6.88
N LEU A 202 -1.99 7.01 -7.41
CA LEU A 202 -2.31 6.71 -8.81
C LEU A 202 -2.44 8.00 -9.61
N VAL A 203 -2.06 7.94 -10.88
CA VAL A 203 -2.25 9.02 -11.85
C VAL A 203 -3.17 8.55 -12.97
N ARG A 204 -4.07 9.43 -13.40
CA ARG A 204 -4.95 9.20 -14.54
C ARG A 204 -4.81 10.33 -15.54
N TYR A 205 -4.66 10.00 -16.82
CA TYR A 205 -4.44 10.93 -17.92
C TYR A 205 -4.90 10.34 -19.25
N TYR A 206 -5.09 11.16 -20.27
CA TYR A 206 -5.36 10.66 -21.63
C TYR A 206 -4.04 10.30 -22.33
N ASP A 207 -3.85 9.00 -22.61
CA ASP A 207 -2.67 8.52 -23.33
C ASP A 207 -2.94 8.54 -24.84
N GLU A 208 -2.34 9.51 -25.54
CA GLU A 208 -2.47 9.70 -26.98
C GLU A 208 -1.86 8.56 -27.78
N ASP A 209 -0.83 7.88 -27.26
CA ASP A 209 -0.21 6.75 -27.95
C ASP A 209 -1.15 5.53 -27.98
N VAL A 210 -1.99 5.40 -26.96
CA VAL A 210 -2.96 4.30 -26.80
C VAL A 210 -4.37 4.72 -27.24
N GLY A 211 -4.64 6.02 -27.34
CA GLY A 211 -5.95 6.58 -27.69
C GLY A 211 -7.02 6.44 -26.59
N LYS A 212 -6.62 6.30 -25.32
CA LYS A 212 -7.57 6.08 -24.20
C LYS A 212 -7.09 6.72 -22.90
N VAL A 213 -8.02 6.92 -21.96
CA VAL A 213 -7.68 7.28 -20.58
C VAL A 213 -6.97 6.10 -19.91
N ALA A 214 -5.75 6.35 -19.45
CA ALA A 214 -4.90 5.41 -18.74
C ALA A 214 -4.88 5.74 -17.25
N THR A 215 -4.92 4.70 -16.40
CA THR A 215 -4.68 4.82 -14.95
C THR A 215 -3.43 4.03 -14.61
N GLN A 216 -2.43 4.68 -14.02
CA GLN A 216 -1.14 4.08 -13.71
C GLN A 216 -0.72 4.35 -12.27
N HIS A 217 0.15 3.49 -11.75
CA HIS A 217 0.76 3.69 -10.45
C HIS A 217 1.87 4.74 -10.55
N LEU A 218 1.77 5.82 -9.77
CA LEU A 218 2.76 6.90 -9.77
C LEU A 218 3.85 6.67 -8.71
N ALA A 219 3.46 6.41 -7.46
CA ALA A 219 4.41 6.18 -6.37
C ALA A 219 3.77 5.54 -5.13
N SER A 220 4.61 4.91 -4.31
CA SER A 220 4.31 4.46 -2.95
C SER A 220 5.31 5.04 -1.97
N ARG A 221 4.83 5.61 -0.86
CA ARG A 221 5.68 6.20 0.18
C ARG A 221 5.28 5.72 1.56
N LYS A 222 6.26 5.30 2.36
CA LYS A 222 6.05 5.01 3.78
C LYS A 222 5.75 6.29 4.53
N LEU A 223 4.61 6.36 5.21
CA LEU A 223 4.21 7.54 5.98
C LEU A 223 3.44 7.16 7.25
N ASN A 224 4.16 6.74 8.29
CA ASN A 224 3.54 6.36 9.57
C ASN A 224 2.95 7.57 10.34
N ILE A 225 3.40 8.78 10.05
CA ILE A 225 2.83 10.04 10.57
C ILE A 225 2.08 10.69 9.41
N ALA A 226 0.80 10.33 9.25
CA ALA A 226 -0.05 10.76 8.16
C ALA A 226 -0.91 11.97 8.57
N ASP A 227 -0.27 13.08 8.94
CA ASP A 227 -0.97 14.38 9.06
C ASP A 227 -1.08 15.06 7.69
N ALA A 228 -1.99 16.02 7.57
CA ALA A 228 -2.30 16.66 6.29
C ALA A 228 -1.07 17.34 5.65
N LEU A 229 -0.21 17.95 6.46
CA LEU A 229 1.00 18.63 5.99
C LEU A 229 2.04 17.63 5.49
N SER A 230 2.27 16.54 6.22
CA SER A 230 3.21 15.48 5.86
C SER A 230 2.79 14.76 4.59
N ILE A 231 1.48 14.50 4.43
CA ILE A 231 0.92 13.94 3.20
C ILE A 231 1.13 14.91 2.03
N THR A 232 0.77 16.19 2.21
CA THR A 232 0.90 17.21 1.14
C THR A 232 2.37 17.38 0.70
N ASN A 233 3.30 17.48 1.65
CA ASN A 233 4.73 17.55 1.34
C ASN A 233 5.22 16.30 0.60
N THR A 234 4.76 15.12 1.02
CA THR A 234 5.09 13.85 0.34
C THR A 234 4.57 13.84 -1.10
N LEU A 235 3.37 14.36 -1.35
CA LEU A 235 2.81 14.48 -2.70
C LEU A 235 3.62 15.48 -3.54
N THR A 236 3.99 16.63 -2.99
CA THR A 236 4.86 17.61 -3.65
C THR A 236 6.22 16.98 -4.01
N ASP A 237 6.85 16.25 -3.09
CA ASP A 237 8.10 15.53 -3.33
C ASP A 237 7.96 14.49 -4.44
N ILE A 238 6.82 13.77 -4.50
CA ILE A 238 6.51 12.83 -5.58
C ILE A 238 6.43 13.59 -6.91
N LEU A 239 5.65 14.66 -7.02
CA LEU A 239 5.53 15.44 -8.26
C LEU A 239 6.88 15.98 -8.73
N GLN A 240 7.67 16.56 -7.81
CA GLN A 240 9.02 17.05 -8.10
C GLN A 240 9.96 15.93 -8.57
N SER A 241 9.84 14.72 -8.03
CA SER A 241 10.64 13.56 -8.47
C SER A 241 10.38 13.16 -9.92
N TYR A 242 9.21 13.50 -10.47
CA TYR A 242 8.85 13.35 -11.89
C TYR A 242 9.03 14.66 -12.69
N SER A 243 9.53 15.73 -12.08
CA SER A 243 9.59 17.08 -12.66
C SER A 243 8.23 17.58 -13.14
N LEU A 244 7.19 17.36 -12.33
CA LEU A 244 5.81 17.78 -12.57
C LEU A 244 5.41 18.89 -11.60
N ASN A 245 4.41 19.69 -11.98
CA ASN A 245 3.91 20.81 -11.20
C ASN A 245 2.44 20.63 -10.81
N TRP A 246 2.05 21.23 -9.68
CA TRP A 246 0.65 21.22 -9.21
C TRP A 246 -0.33 21.81 -10.22
N ASN A 247 0.08 22.78 -11.05
CA ASN A 247 -0.77 23.42 -12.08
C ASN A 247 -1.30 22.44 -13.13
N GLN A 248 -0.65 21.28 -13.31
CA GLN A 248 -1.06 20.24 -14.25
C GLN A 248 -2.13 19.30 -13.68
N VAL A 249 -2.35 19.34 -12.36
CA VAL A 249 -3.29 18.48 -11.65
C VAL A 249 -4.70 19.05 -11.80
N VAL A 250 -5.56 18.34 -12.52
CA VAL A 250 -6.96 18.74 -12.78
C VAL A 250 -7.84 18.49 -11.55
N GLY A 251 -7.68 17.33 -10.92
CA GLY A 251 -8.43 16.93 -9.74
C GLY A 251 -7.67 15.92 -8.88
N ILE A 252 -8.06 15.81 -7.62
CA ILE A 252 -7.52 14.84 -6.67
C ILE A 252 -8.66 14.13 -5.94
N LEU A 253 -8.74 12.80 -6.08
CA LEU A 253 -9.70 11.98 -5.36
C LEU A 253 -9.07 11.46 -4.07
N LEU A 254 -9.67 11.83 -2.94
CA LEU A 254 -9.26 11.51 -1.57
C LEU A 254 -10.44 10.95 -0.77
N ASP A 255 -10.15 10.17 0.26
CA ASP A 255 -11.15 9.80 1.28
C ASP A 255 -11.72 11.03 2.00
N ASN A 256 -12.93 10.92 2.52
CA ASN A 256 -13.70 11.99 3.17
C ASN A 256 -13.27 12.27 4.61
N CYS A 257 -12.17 11.66 5.09
CA CYS A 257 -11.60 11.94 6.41
C CYS A 257 -11.21 13.43 6.53
N SER A 258 -11.32 13.98 7.74
CA SER A 258 -10.98 15.37 8.04
C SER A 258 -9.53 15.73 7.73
N VAL A 259 -8.60 14.78 7.87
CA VAL A 259 -7.18 14.96 7.50
C VAL A 259 -7.03 15.17 5.99
N MET A 260 -7.87 14.53 5.18
CA MET A 260 -7.78 14.59 3.72
C MET A 260 -8.58 15.76 3.14
N ARG A 261 -9.85 15.91 3.53
CA ARG A 261 -10.83 16.85 2.96
C ARG A 261 -11.22 18.00 3.90
N GLY A 262 -10.60 18.12 5.06
CA GLY A 262 -10.97 19.13 6.06
C GLY A 262 -10.80 20.56 5.54
N LYS A 263 -11.85 21.38 5.65
CA LYS A 263 -11.93 22.74 5.08
C LYS A 263 -10.85 23.75 5.52
N LYS A 264 -10.20 23.54 6.67
CA LYS A 264 -9.22 24.48 7.24
C LYS A 264 -7.77 24.07 6.97
N SER A 265 -7.50 22.78 7.04
CA SER A 265 -6.14 22.23 7.08
C SER A 265 -6.03 20.82 6.51
N GLY A 266 -7.04 20.34 5.79
CA GLY A 266 -6.97 19.04 5.12
C GLY A 266 -6.03 19.09 3.92
N VAL A 267 -5.56 17.92 3.47
CA VAL A 267 -4.69 17.77 2.30
C VAL A 267 -5.24 18.54 1.09
N GLU A 268 -6.52 18.37 0.77
CA GLU A 268 -7.14 19.08 -0.36
C GLU A 268 -7.08 20.60 -0.18
N THR A 269 -7.31 21.12 1.03
CA THR A 269 -7.21 22.56 1.29
C THR A 269 -5.78 23.07 1.12
N LEU A 270 -4.77 22.29 1.51
CA LEU A 270 -3.38 22.65 1.30
C LEU A 270 -3.01 22.59 -0.19
N VAL A 271 -3.43 21.54 -0.90
CA VAL A 271 -3.21 21.41 -2.34
C VAL A 271 -3.90 22.53 -3.13
N ARG A 272 -5.10 22.98 -2.72
CA ARG A 272 -5.78 24.14 -3.34
C ARG A 272 -5.02 25.46 -3.17
N ARG A 273 -4.14 25.57 -2.16
CA ARG A 273 -3.26 26.74 -2.03
C ARG A 273 -2.14 26.71 -3.06
N GLU A 274 -1.63 25.52 -3.38
CA GLU A 274 -0.60 25.31 -4.40
C GLU A 274 -1.18 25.37 -5.84
N ASN A 275 -2.40 24.89 -6.03
CA ASN A 275 -3.14 24.98 -7.29
C ASN A 275 -4.59 25.43 -7.06
N PRO A 276 -4.87 26.74 -7.15
CA PRO A 276 -6.21 27.30 -7.02
C PRO A 276 -7.20 26.83 -8.11
N SER A 277 -6.69 26.36 -9.26
CA SER A 277 -7.48 25.87 -10.39
C SER A 277 -7.88 24.40 -10.28
N LEU A 278 -7.63 23.76 -9.14
CA LEU A 278 -8.03 22.37 -8.89
C LEU A 278 -9.56 22.25 -8.90
N LEU A 279 -10.11 21.38 -9.75
CA LEU A 279 -11.57 21.20 -9.83
C LEU A 279 -12.12 20.61 -8.52
N ASP A 280 -13.24 21.17 -8.04
CA ASP A 280 -13.99 20.60 -6.92
C ASP A 280 -15.03 19.58 -7.41
N VAL A 281 -14.57 18.34 -7.58
CA VAL A 281 -15.40 17.19 -7.96
C VAL A 281 -15.84 16.40 -6.72
N SER A 282 -15.88 17.06 -5.55
CA SER A 282 -16.15 16.43 -4.25
C SER A 282 -15.12 15.35 -3.86
N GLY A 283 -15.32 14.77 -2.68
CA GLY A 283 -14.55 13.62 -2.20
C GLY A 283 -15.12 12.31 -2.73
N ASP A 284 -14.70 11.21 -2.12
CA ASP A 284 -15.10 9.87 -2.53
C ASP A 284 -16.60 9.61 -2.31
N THR A 285 -17.38 9.68 -3.40
CA THR A 285 -18.83 9.42 -3.38
C THR A 285 -19.16 7.96 -3.07
N VAL A 286 -18.30 7.01 -3.42
CA VAL A 286 -18.47 5.58 -3.12
C VAL A 286 -18.41 5.34 -1.62
N HIS A 287 -17.45 5.95 -0.92
CA HIS A 287 -17.38 5.89 0.55
C HIS A 287 -18.60 6.56 1.21
N MET A 288 -19.09 7.69 0.67
CA MET A 288 -20.32 8.32 1.18
C MET A 288 -21.53 7.39 1.06
N VAL A 289 -21.70 6.73 -0.09
CA VAL A 289 -22.82 5.80 -0.34
C VAL A 289 -22.72 4.55 0.53
N SER A 290 -21.52 3.99 0.72
CA SER A 290 -21.29 2.88 1.65
C SER A 290 -21.64 3.27 3.09
N ASN A 291 -21.27 4.48 3.53
CA ASN A 291 -21.61 5.00 4.84
C ASN A 291 -23.12 5.27 5.01
N ALA A 292 -23.82 5.68 3.95
CA ALA A 292 -25.28 5.82 3.97
C ALA A 292 -25.98 4.46 4.17
N ALA A 293 -25.52 3.41 3.47
CA ALA A 293 -26.01 2.05 3.67
C ALA A 293 -25.77 1.56 5.12
N LYS A 294 -24.60 1.87 5.67
CA LYS A 294 -24.27 1.58 7.08
C LYS A 294 -25.17 2.33 8.05
N ALA A 295 -25.43 3.61 7.80
CA ALA A 295 -26.35 4.42 8.61
C ALA A 295 -27.78 3.87 8.59
N LEU A 296 -28.23 3.35 7.43
CA LEU A 296 -29.51 2.68 7.28
C LEU A 296 -29.61 1.47 8.21
N LEU A 297 -28.66 0.54 8.08
CA LEU A 297 -28.74 -0.76 8.74
C LEU A 297 -28.33 -0.73 10.21
N ASN A 298 -27.60 0.30 10.65
CA ASN A 298 -27.26 0.50 12.06
C ASN A 298 -28.50 0.68 12.96
N THR A 299 -29.68 1.00 12.41
CA THR A 299 -30.93 1.02 13.18
C THR A 299 -31.38 -0.37 13.67
N PHE A 300 -30.84 -1.44 13.07
CA PHE A 300 -30.97 -2.82 13.55
C PHE A 300 -29.89 -3.20 14.57
N GLN A 301 -29.12 -2.23 15.07
CA GLN A 301 -28.17 -2.39 16.19
C GLN A 301 -27.10 -3.45 15.94
N GLY A 302 -26.68 -3.64 14.69
CA GLY A 302 -25.66 -4.64 14.34
C GLY A 302 -26.12 -6.10 14.51
N PHE A 303 -27.43 -6.35 14.62
CA PHE A 303 -27.97 -7.68 14.95
C PHE A 303 -27.52 -8.76 13.94
N VAL A 304 -27.63 -8.48 12.64
CA VAL A 304 -27.26 -9.44 11.59
C VAL A 304 -25.74 -9.52 11.45
N GLU A 305 -25.05 -8.38 11.50
CA GLU A 305 -23.60 -8.30 11.39
C GLU A 305 -22.92 -9.10 12.50
N GLN A 306 -23.42 -9.00 13.73
CA GLN A 306 -22.93 -9.75 14.87
C GLN A 306 -23.17 -11.25 14.70
N PHE A 307 -24.37 -11.65 14.25
CA PHE A 307 -24.69 -13.05 13.96
C PHE A 307 -23.75 -13.63 12.89
N CYS A 308 -23.60 -12.96 11.76
CA CYS A 308 -22.73 -13.42 10.66
C CYS A 308 -21.26 -13.46 11.09
N SER A 309 -20.81 -12.51 11.89
CA SER A 309 -19.45 -12.49 12.47
C SER A 309 -19.24 -13.68 13.40
N ASP A 310 -20.19 -13.95 14.29
CA ASP A 310 -20.12 -15.08 15.22
C ASP A 310 -20.06 -16.41 14.47
N VAL A 311 -20.93 -16.63 13.48
CA VAL A 311 -20.92 -17.84 12.64
C VAL A 311 -19.57 -17.99 11.92
N TYR A 312 -19.05 -16.92 11.31
CA TYR A 312 -17.75 -16.93 10.64
C TYR A 312 -16.61 -17.29 11.60
N TYR A 313 -16.53 -16.67 12.78
CA TYR A 313 -15.44 -16.92 13.73
C TYR A 313 -15.53 -18.29 14.43
N ASP A 314 -16.72 -18.90 14.53
CA ASP A 314 -16.86 -20.27 15.07
C ASP A 314 -16.36 -21.33 14.09
N ILE A 315 -16.69 -21.16 12.80
CA ILE A 315 -16.41 -22.16 11.75
C ILE A 315 -15.08 -21.88 11.04
N GLU A 316 -14.94 -20.73 10.37
CA GLU A 316 -13.80 -20.46 9.46
C GLU A 316 -12.46 -20.26 10.17
N LYS A 317 -12.46 -19.88 11.45
CA LYS A 317 -11.23 -19.77 12.25
C LYS A 317 -10.82 -21.06 12.95
N SER A 318 -11.61 -22.12 12.84
CA SER A 318 -11.29 -23.44 13.38
C SER A 318 -11.16 -24.45 12.25
N PRO A 319 -9.94 -24.92 11.91
CA PRO A 319 -9.75 -25.91 10.85
C PRO A 319 -10.63 -27.15 11.04
N LYS A 320 -10.80 -27.58 12.30
CA LYS A 320 -11.69 -28.69 12.64
C LYS A 320 -13.16 -28.39 12.35
N GLN A 321 -13.67 -27.21 12.74
CA GLN A 321 -15.07 -26.88 12.48
C GLN A 321 -15.32 -26.64 10.99
N LYS A 322 -14.36 -26.06 10.28
CA LYS A 322 -14.39 -25.89 8.83
C LYS A 322 -14.50 -27.23 8.10
N GLU A 323 -13.70 -28.22 8.49
CA GLU A 323 -13.76 -29.58 7.92
C GLU A 323 -15.13 -30.23 8.19
N ILE A 324 -15.61 -30.18 9.44
CA ILE A 324 -16.91 -30.75 9.81
C ILE A 324 -18.06 -30.05 9.07
N PHE A 325 -18.00 -28.73 8.92
CA PHE A 325 -19.02 -27.97 8.20
C PHE A 325 -18.99 -28.25 6.69
N SER A 326 -17.81 -28.44 6.11
CA SER A 326 -17.59 -28.92 4.74
C SER A 326 -18.21 -30.31 4.52
N GLU A 327 -18.02 -31.22 5.49
CA GLU A 327 -18.61 -32.56 5.46
C GLU A 327 -20.14 -32.51 5.58
N PHE A 328 -20.71 -31.66 6.45
CA PHE A 328 -22.17 -31.48 6.50
C PHE A 328 -22.77 -30.97 5.21
N GLN A 329 -22.09 -30.06 4.49
CA GLN A 329 -22.57 -29.61 3.18
C GLN A 329 -22.60 -30.78 2.19
N SER A 330 -21.56 -31.62 2.19
CA SER A 330 -21.47 -32.78 1.32
C SER A 330 -22.56 -33.82 1.62
N LEU A 331 -22.81 -34.11 2.91
CA LEU A 331 -23.86 -35.02 3.38
C LEU A 331 -25.29 -34.49 3.13
N LEU A 332 -25.45 -33.19 2.90
CA LEU A 332 -26.71 -32.58 2.49
C LEU A 332 -26.80 -32.42 0.96
N HIS A 333 -25.90 -33.02 0.20
CA HIS A 333 -25.84 -32.92 -1.26
C HIS A 333 -25.73 -31.47 -1.78
N LEU A 334 -25.04 -30.60 -1.03
CA LEU A 334 -24.83 -29.18 -1.38
C LEU A 334 -23.40 -28.94 -1.87
N GLU A 335 -23.26 -27.98 -2.78
CA GLU A 335 -21.95 -27.45 -3.17
C GLU A 335 -21.25 -26.82 -1.97
N ASN A 336 -19.98 -27.17 -1.76
CA ASN A 336 -19.18 -26.67 -0.66
C ASN A 336 -18.86 -25.18 -0.81
N LYS A 337 -19.40 -24.36 0.09
CA LYS A 337 -19.17 -22.91 0.12
C LYS A 337 -18.58 -22.50 1.47
N SER A 338 -17.53 -21.68 1.44
CA SER A 338 -16.96 -21.06 2.64
C SER A 338 -17.86 -19.93 3.16
N LEU A 339 -17.70 -19.52 4.42
CA LEU A 339 -18.37 -18.31 4.93
C LEU A 339 -17.57 -17.05 4.56
N ILE A 340 -18.29 -15.93 4.40
CA ILE A 340 -17.68 -14.62 4.13
C ILE A 340 -17.62 -13.83 5.44
N ARG A 341 -16.46 -13.24 5.74
CA ARG A 341 -16.27 -12.40 6.93
C ARG A 341 -16.99 -11.06 6.73
N PRO A 342 -17.85 -10.60 7.65
CA PRO A 342 -18.33 -9.22 7.63
C PRO A 342 -17.17 -8.23 7.88
N ILE A 343 -17.03 -7.22 7.01
CA ILE A 343 -16.00 -6.18 7.11
C ILE A 343 -16.66 -4.81 7.30
N SER A 344 -16.37 -4.16 8.43
CA SER A 344 -17.02 -2.87 8.80
C SER A 344 -16.60 -1.69 7.92
N SER A 345 -15.40 -1.72 7.33
CA SER A 345 -14.90 -0.70 6.39
C SER A 345 -15.45 -0.87 4.96
N ARG A 346 -15.72 -2.11 4.53
CA ARG A 346 -16.36 -2.44 3.26
C ARG A 346 -17.80 -2.92 3.47
N PHE A 347 -18.60 -2.09 4.13
CA PHE A 347 -19.90 -2.48 4.66
C PHE A 347 -20.86 -3.09 3.62
N LEU A 348 -20.82 -2.63 2.36
CA LEU A 348 -21.69 -3.17 1.30
C LEU A 348 -21.43 -4.64 0.94
N GLN A 349 -20.27 -5.21 1.32
CA GLN A 349 -20.01 -6.65 1.24
C GLN A 349 -21.02 -7.46 2.09
N MET A 350 -21.71 -6.80 3.04
CA MET A 350 -22.77 -7.43 3.83
C MET A 350 -23.87 -8.04 2.95
N LEU A 351 -24.09 -7.55 1.72
CA LEU A 351 -25.00 -8.19 0.77
C LEU A 351 -24.53 -9.60 0.39
N ASP A 352 -23.25 -9.75 0.04
CA ASP A 352 -22.65 -11.04 -0.31
C ASP A 352 -22.62 -11.97 0.92
N VAL A 353 -22.36 -11.43 2.12
CA VAL A 353 -22.45 -12.16 3.39
C VAL A 353 -23.86 -12.67 3.63
N CYS A 354 -24.89 -11.82 3.50
CA CYS A 354 -26.28 -12.21 3.71
C CYS A 354 -26.74 -13.25 2.68
N ASN A 355 -26.34 -13.10 1.41
CA ASN A 355 -26.59 -14.11 0.38
C ASN A 355 -25.94 -15.45 0.75
N ARG A 356 -24.65 -15.43 1.13
CA ARG A 356 -23.91 -16.64 1.54
C ARG A 356 -24.52 -17.32 2.77
N ILE A 357 -24.92 -16.54 3.77
CA ILE A 357 -25.57 -17.07 4.98
C ILE A 357 -26.93 -17.67 4.65
N ARG A 358 -27.69 -17.08 3.71
CA ARG A 358 -28.96 -17.64 3.28
C ARG A 358 -28.77 -18.98 2.55
N ASP A 359 -27.81 -19.06 1.63
CA ASP A 359 -27.46 -20.31 0.92
C ASP A 359 -27.05 -21.42 1.91
N LEU A 360 -26.36 -21.04 2.98
CA LEU A 360 -25.84 -21.96 4.00
C LEU A 360 -26.79 -22.17 5.19
N MET A 361 -28.03 -21.68 5.15
CA MET A 361 -28.92 -21.70 6.31
C MET A 361 -29.21 -23.13 6.80
N ASP A 362 -29.43 -24.05 5.85
CA ASP A 362 -29.72 -25.46 6.14
C ASP A 362 -28.51 -26.18 6.78
N PRO A 363 -27.29 -26.17 6.17
CA PRO A 363 -26.12 -26.77 6.81
C PRO A 363 -25.74 -26.09 8.13
N LEU A 364 -25.96 -24.78 8.28
CA LEU A 364 -25.76 -24.08 9.56
C LEU A 364 -26.71 -24.59 10.65
N THR A 365 -27.97 -24.84 10.29
CA THR A 365 -28.97 -25.42 11.21
C THR A 365 -28.54 -26.81 11.66
N VAL A 366 -28.10 -27.67 10.74
CA VAL A 366 -27.57 -29.02 11.09
C VAL A 366 -26.33 -28.93 11.97
N HIS A 367 -25.41 -28.02 11.65
CA HIS A 367 -24.15 -27.83 12.39
C HIS A 367 -24.39 -27.38 13.84
N PHE A 368 -25.21 -26.33 14.04
CA PHE A 368 -25.45 -25.75 15.36
C PHE A 368 -26.53 -26.46 16.18
N TYR A 369 -27.28 -27.42 15.61
CA TYR A 369 -28.27 -28.21 16.37
C TYR A 369 -27.65 -28.90 17.60
N SER A 370 -26.45 -29.45 17.45
CA SER A 370 -25.72 -30.14 18.52
C SER A 370 -25.24 -29.23 19.66
N VAL A 371 -25.24 -27.92 19.43
CA VAL A 371 -24.81 -26.89 20.40
C VAL A 371 -25.96 -26.45 21.31
N LEU A 372 -27.21 -26.73 20.90
CA LEU A 372 -28.41 -26.47 21.70
C LEU A 372 -28.42 -27.26 23.02
N SER A 373 -29.16 -26.74 24.01
CA SER A 373 -29.45 -27.48 25.24
C SER A 373 -30.28 -28.74 24.93
N SER A 374 -30.27 -29.75 25.80
CA SER A 374 -31.09 -30.96 25.59
C SER A 374 -32.58 -30.64 25.42
N HIS A 375 -33.07 -29.64 26.16
CA HIS A 375 -34.44 -29.13 26.05
C HIS A 375 -34.71 -28.54 24.65
N ASP A 376 -33.81 -27.68 24.16
CA ASP A 376 -33.99 -27.02 22.86
C ASP A 376 -33.77 -27.98 21.68
N GLN A 377 -32.90 -28.98 21.82
CA GLN A 377 -32.74 -30.04 20.84
C GLN A 377 -34.06 -30.81 20.65
N HIS A 378 -34.74 -31.16 21.75
CA HIS A 378 -36.04 -31.81 21.68
C HIS A 378 -37.07 -30.91 20.98
N LYS A 379 -37.14 -29.63 21.37
CA LYS A 379 -38.03 -28.62 20.79
C LYS A 379 -37.84 -28.45 19.27
N HIS A 380 -36.60 -28.49 18.79
CA HIS A 380 -36.26 -28.26 17.38
C HIS A 380 -35.96 -29.55 16.59
N ARG A 381 -36.25 -30.73 17.15
CA ARG A 381 -36.00 -32.03 16.49
C ARG A 381 -36.78 -32.19 15.18
N TRP A 382 -38.01 -31.69 15.13
CA TRP A 382 -38.85 -31.72 13.93
C TRP A 382 -38.19 -30.96 12.76
N LEU A 383 -37.57 -29.81 13.05
CA LEU A 383 -36.89 -28.98 12.05
C LEU A 383 -35.67 -29.71 11.49
N LEU A 384 -34.88 -30.37 12.36
CA LEU A 384 -33.76 -31.18 11.90
C LEU A 384 -34.24 -32.30 10.97
N ASN A 385 -35.25 -33.07 11.36
CA ASN A 385 -35.79 -34.15 10.53
C ASN A 385 -36.28 -33.62 9.17
N GLN A 386 -37.06 -32.53 9.18
CA GLN A 386 -37.54 -31.90 7.94
C GLN A 386 -36.39 -31.50 7.00
N LEU A 387 -35.28 -30.98 7.53
CA LEU A 387 -34.12 -30.62 6.72
C LEU A 387 -33.42 -31.86 6.15
N LEU A 388 -33.28 -32.93 6.93
CA LEU A 388 -32.70 -34.18 6.44
C LEU A 388 -33.56 -34.82 5.35
N ASP A 389 -34.88 -34.78 5.51
CA ASP A 389 -35.83 -35.29 4.52
C ASP A 389 -35.80 -34.43 3.24
N LYS A 390 -35.77 -33.10 3.39
CA LYS A 390 -35.67 -32.13 2.27
C LYS A 390 -34.46 -32.40 1.38
N HIS A 391 -33.33 -32.76 1.98
CA HIS A 391 -32.07 -33.04 1.28
C HIS A 391 -31.88 -34.53 0.94
N ALA A 392 -32.91 -35.36 1.11
CA ALA A 392 -32.91 -36.79 0.80
C ALA A 392 -31.73 -37.56 1.43
N VAL A 393 -31.41 -37.24 2.69
CA VAL A 393 -30.28 -37.82 3.41
C VAL A 393 -30.54 -39.30 3.72
N THR A 394 -29.63 -40.18 3.34
CA THR A 394 -29.71 -41.62 3.58
C THR A 394 -29.52 -41.98 5.06
N SER A 395 -29.85 -43.22 5.44
CA SER A 395 -29.68 -43.70 6.82
C SER A 395 -28.22 -43.68 7.29
N ASP A 396 -27.28 -44.03 6.40
CA ASP A 396 -25.84 -44.03 6.70
C ASP A 396 -25.31 -42.61 6.87
N GLU A 397 -25.73 -41.68 5.99
CA GLU A 397 -25.38 -40.27 6.11
C GLU A 397 -25.97 -39.64 7.37
N LYS A 398 -27.20 -40.00 7.74
CA LYS A 398 -27.82 -39.57 8.99
C LYS A 398 -27.02 -40.06 10.21
N ALA A 399 -26.57 -41.31 10.21
CA ALA A 399 -25.68 -41.84 11.26
C ALA A 399 -24.36 -41.06 11.31
N ARG A 400 -23.80 -40.70 10.15
CA ARG A 400 -22.59 -39.88 10.06
C ARG A 400 -22.80 -38.45 10.60
N ILE A 401 -23.92 -37.81 10.26
CA ILE A 401 -24.31 -36.49 10.78
C ILE A 401 -24.36 -36.52 12.32
N ILE A 402 -24.99 -37.54 12.90
CA ILE A 402 -25.06 -37.72 14.36
C ILE A 402 -23.67 -37.85 14.97
N CYS A 403 -22.78 -38.63 14.34
CA CYS A 403 -21.39 -38.78 14.80
C CYS A 403 -20.66 -37.42 14.83
N LEU A 404 -20.76 -36.63 13.76
CA LEU A 404 -20.14 -35.30 13.68
C LEU A 404 -20.73 -34.33 14.71
N GLN A 405 -22.05 -34.33 14.88
CA GLN A 405 -22.76 -33.54 15.90
C GLN A 405 -22.27 -33.88 17.31
N GLN A 406 -22.05 -35.15 17.64
CA GLN A 406 -21.47 -35.55 18.93
C GLN A 406 -20.05 -35.00 19.12
N GLN A 407 -19.24 -34.92 18.07
CA GLN A 407 -17.91 -34.32 18.13
C GLN A 407 -17.98 -32.81 18.41
N ILE A 408 -18.93 -32.10 17.79
CA ILE A 408 -19.17 -30.69 18.03
C ILE A 408 -19.63 -30.47 19.47
N ALA A 409 -20.62 -31.23 19.95
CA ALA A 409 -21.16 -31.12 21.31
C ALA A 409 -20.07 -31.31 22.38
N LYS A 410 -19.20 -32.32 22.21
CA LYS A 410 -18.04 -32.54 23.10
C LYS A 410 -17.12 -31.31 23.11
N SER A 411 -16.80 -30.76 21.94
CA SER A 411 -15.93 -29.58 21.82
C SER A 411 -16.56 -28.31 22.41
N ALA A 412 -17.88 -28.15 22.31
CA ALA A 412 -18.61 -26.98 22.83
C ALA A 412 -18.56 -26.90 24.37
N ARG A 413 -18.57 -28.05 25.06
CA ARG A 413 -18.50 -28.12 26.54
C ARG A 413 -17.14 -27.69 27.09
N ILE A 414 -16.05 -27.99 26.38
CA ILE A 414 -14.65 -27.75 26.79
C ILE A 414 -14.17 -26.34 26.37
N GLY A 415 -14.94 -25.61 25.57
CA GLY A 415 -14.56 -24.31 25.03
C GLY A 415 -14.40 -23.20 26.08
N SER A 416 -13.64 -22.16 25.71
CA SER A 416 -13.52 -20.92 26.50
C SER A 416 -14.87 -20.23 26.67
N ASP A 417 -15.01 -19.39 27.71
CA ASP A 417 -16.26 -18.63 27.96
C ASP A 417 -16.65 -17.72 26.79
N VAL A 418 -15.66 -17.17 26.08
CA VAL A 418 -15.89 -16.39 24.85
C VAL A 418 -16.56 -17.25 23.78
N ASN A 419 -16.12 -18.50 23.63
CA ASN A 419 -16.69 -19.43 22.66
C ASN A 419 -18.11 -19.86 23.08
N LYS A 420 -18.32 -20.12 24.37
CA LYS A 420 -19.65 -20.43 24.91
C LYS A 420 -20.64 -19.29 24.65
N LYS A 421 -20.27 -18.04 24.99
CA LYS A 421 -21.10 -16.86 24.72
C LYS A 421 -21.42 -16.67 23.24
N ARG A 422 -20.44 -16.90 22.35
CA ARG A 422 -20.64 -16.87 20.89
C ARG A 422 -21.68 -17.90 20.46
N LYS A 423 -21.50 -19.16 20.87
CA LYS A 423 -22.43 -20.25 20.57
C LYS A 423 -23.84 -19.98 21.08
N THR A 424 -23.97 -19.46 22.31
CA THR A 424 -25.26 -19.01 22.86
C THR A 424 -25.93 -17.96 21.99
N ARG A 425 -25.17 -16.98 21.45
CA ARG A 425 -25.74 -16.01 20.50
C ARG A 425 -26.15 -16.68 19.19
N ILE A 426 -25.34 -17.57 18.63
CA ILE A 426 -25.68 -18.30 17.39
C ILE A 426 -26.97 -19.11 17.54
N CYS A 427 -27.29 -19.62 18.73
CA CYS A 427 -28.56 -20.32 19.00
C CYS A 427 -29.82 -19.48 18.68
N MET A 428 -29.71 -18.15 18.49
CA MET A 428 -30.79 -17.31 17.94
C MET A 428 -31.27 -17.80 16.57
N LEU A 429 -30.42 -18.55 15.84
CA LEU A 429 -30.79 -19.27 14.63
C LEU A 429 -32.03 -20.14 14.84
N PHE A 430 -32.23 -20.70 16.03
CA PHE A 430 -33.39 -21.56 16.34
C PHE A 430 -34.49 -20.80 17.07
N SER A 431 -34.13 -20.02 18.10
CA SER A 431 -35.13 -19.35 18.95
C SER A 431 -35.80 -18.16 18.29
N GLU A 432 -35.13 -17.48 17.35
CA GLU A 432 -35.62 -16.31 16.63
C GLU A 432 -35.53 -16.49 15.10
N PHE A 433 -35.66 -17.73 14.60
CA PHE A 433 -35.47 -18.08 13.17
C PHE A 433 -36.25 -17.16 12.22
N ASP A 434 -37.56 -16.99 12.44
CA ASP A 434 -38.42 -16.16 11.59
C ASP A 434 -37.94 -14.70 11.54
N LYS A 435 -37.55 -14.14 12.69
CA LYS A 435 -37.07 -12.76 12.79
C LYS A 435 -35.70 -12.61 12.14
N LEU A 436 -34.76 -13.51 12.44
CA LEU A 436 -33.41 -13.50 11.87
C LEU A 436 -33.44 -13.60 10.34
N THR A 437 -34.15 -14.59 9.80
CA THR A 437 -34.27 -14.79 8.35
C THR A 437 -34.97 -13.63 7.67
N THR A 438 -36.03 -13.08 8.26
CA THR A 438 -36.72 -11.88 7.73
C THR A 438 -35.78 -10.67 7.68
N ILE A 439 -34.95 -10.44 8.71
CA ILE A 439 -34.00 -9.31 8.72
C ILE A 439 -32.86 -9.55 7.72
N ILE A 440 -32.33 -10.77 7.61
CA ILE A 440 -31.34 -11.12 6.57
C ILE A 440 -31.90 -10.86 5.17
N ASP A 441 -33.14 -11.29 4.91
CA ASP A 441 -33.79 -11.06 3.62
C ASP A 441 -34.12 -9.57 3.39
N LEU A 442 -34.36 -8.80 4.45
CA LEU A 442 -34.46 -7.33 4.38
C LEU A 442 -33.12 -6.70 3.97
N TYR A 443 -32.00 -7.13 4.56
CA TYR A 443 -30.66 -6.67 4.16
C TYR A 443 -30.42 -6.97 2.67
N ARG A 444 -30.75 -8.18 2.21
CA ARG A 444 -30.65 -8.58 0.80
C ARG A 444 -31.55 -7.76 -0.13
N GLY A 445 -32.67 -7.27 0.38
CA GLY A 445 -33.63 -6.46 -0.37
C GLY A 445 -33.22 -4.98 -0.50
N VAL A 446 -32.60 -4.41 0.54
CA VAL A 446 -32.32 -2.96 0.61
C VAL A 446 -30.93 -2.60 0.10
N LEU A 447 -29.90 -3.42 0.41
CA LEU A 447 -28.51 -3.16 0.02
C LEU A 447 -28.26 -3.01 -1.49
N PRO A 448 -28.97 -3.73 -2.40
CA PRO A 448 -28.80 -3.55 -3.84
C PRO A 448 -28.98 -2.10 -4.33
N THR A 449 -29.85 -1.33 -3.67
CA THR A 449 -30.08 0.11 -3.97
C THR A 449 -28.77 0.90 -3.99
N PHE A 450 -27.86 0.59 -3.06
CA PHE A 450 -26.55 1.24 -2.96
C PHE A 450 -25.50 0.56 -3.82
N GLN A 451 -25.56 -0.78 -3.95
CA GLN A 451 -24.57 -1.57 -4.70
C GLN A 451 -24.57 -1.23 -6.20
N VAL A 452 -25.73 -0.90 -6.79
CA VAL A 452 -25.82 -0.52 -8.21
C VAL A 452 -24.97 0.72 -8.51
N PHE A 453 -25.06 1.75 -7.66
CA PHE A 453 -24.25 2.96 -7.78
C PHE A 453 -22.75 2.66 -7.73
N LEU A 454 -22.30 1.84 -6.77
CA LEU A 454 -20.89 1.45 -6.65
C LEU A 454 -20.40 0.69 -7.89
N LYS A 455 -21.14 -0.34 -8.31
CA LYS A 455 -20.78 -1.17 -9.47
C LYS A 455 -20.66 -0.34 -10.75
N LYS A 456 -21.47 0.71 -10.90
CA LYS A 456 -21.45 1.58 -12.08
C LYS A 456 -20.28 2.57 -12.06
N LEU A 457 -19.90 3.11 -10.90
CA LEU A 457 -18.87 4.16 -10.81
C LEU A 457 -17.46 3.66 -10.48
N GLN A 458 -17.31 2.49 -9.86
CA GLN A 458 -16.01 1.83 -9.62
C GLN A 458 -15.52 1.10 -10.88
N HIS A 459 -15.36 1.84 -11.97
CA HIS A 459 -14.87 1.31 -13.25
C HIS A 459 -13.53 1.94 -13.64
N GLU A 460 -12.71 1.16 -14.34
CA GLU A 460 -11.52 1.68 -15.04
C GLU A 460 -11.87 2.67 -16.17
N LYS A 461 -13.08 2.62 -16.72
CA LYS A 461 -13.57 3.52 -17.76
C LYS A 461 -13.86 4.91 -17.14
N PRO A 462 -13.76 6.00 -17.93
CA PRO A 462 -14.13 7.32 -17.44
C PRO A 462 -15.65 7.47 -17.28
N MET A 463 -16.14 7.36 -16.06
CA MET A 463 -17.58 7.46 -15.71
C MET A 463 -17.99 8.87 -15.24
N ILE A 464 -17.12 9.87 -15.37
CA ILE A 464 -17.33 11.20 -14.77
C ILE A 464 -18.58 11.91 -15.30
N HIS A 465 -18.91 11.66 -16.57
CA HIS A 465 -20.06 12.21 -17.28
C HIS A 465 -21.42 11.73 -16.72
N VAL A 466 -21.48 10.54 -16.12
CA VAL A 466 -22.73 10.01 -15.52
C VAL A 466 -22.85 10.27 -14.02
N LEU A 467 -21.79 10.76 -13.36
CA LEU A 467 -21.72 10.87 -11.90
C LEU A 467 -22.92 11.64 -11.31
N HIS A 468 -23.27 12.79 -11.89
CA HIS A 468 -24.39 13.60 -11.41
C HIS A 468 -25.73 12.88 -11.52
N ALA A 469 -26.01 12.31 -12.70
CA ALA A 469 -27.24 11.58 -12.97
C ALA A 469 -27.39 10.38 -12.02
N GLU A 470 -26.33 9.61 -11.81
CA GLU A 470 -26.34 8.45 -10.90
C GLU A 470 -26.55 8.83 -9.44
N MET A 471 -26.00 9.98 -8.98
CA MET A 471 -26.28 10.47 -7.63
C MET A 471 -27.75 10.81 -7.45
N LEU A 472 -28.35 11.50 -8.42
CA LEU A 472 -29.77 11.85 -8.38
C LEU A 472 -30.67 10.60 -8.46
N LEU A 473 -30.32 9.63 -9.30
CA LEU A 473 -31.02 8.35 -9.41
C LEU A 473 -30.97 7.57 -8.10
N LEU A 474 -29.79 7.46 -7.47
CA LEU A 474 -29.64 6.79 -6.17
C LEU A 474 -30.52 7.45 -5.10
N VAL A 475 -30.49 8.78 -4.99
CA VAL A 475 -31.29 9.51 -3.99
C VAL A 475 -32.78 9.30 -4.25
N ARG A 476 -33.25 9.46 -5.49
CA ARG A 476 -34.66 9.22 -5.83
C ARG A 476 -35.10 7.79 -5.57
N GLU A 477 -34.26 6.82 -5.93
CA GLU A 477 -34.54 5.40 -5.70
C GLU A 477 -34.58 5.05 -4.21
N LEU A 478 -33.75 5.69 -3.38
CA LEU A 478 -33.84 5.55 -1.93
C LEU A 478 -35.10 6.19 -1.37
N LEU A 479 -35.45 7.40 -1.82
CA LEU A 479 -36.67 8.10 -1.39
C LEU A 479 -37.93 7.32 -1.78
N SER A 480 -37.96 6.70 -2.97
CA SER A 480 -39.09 5.87 -3.43
C SER A 480 -39.37 4.67 -2.52
N LYS A 481 -38.42 4.25 -1.68
CA LYS A 481 -38.61 3.16 -0.72
C LYS A 481 -39.55 3.53 0.44
N PHE A 482 -39.72 4.80 0.77
CA PHE A 482 -40.48 5.23 1.95
C PHE A 482 -41.29 6.52 1.79
N MET A 483 -41.02 7.34 0.78
CA MET A 483 -41.76 8.55 0.44
C MET A 483 -42.76 8.32 -0.68
N LYS A 484 -43.85 9.08 -0.68
CA LYS A 484 -44.87 9.00 -1.74
C LYS A 484 -44.33 9.59 -3.06
N PRO A 485 -44.62 9.02 -4.24
CA PRO A 485 -44.01 9.42 -5.50
C PRO A 485 -44.26 10.90 -5.85
N GLU A 486 -45.48 11.39 -5.59
CA GLU A 486 -45.89 12.78 -5.81
C GLU A 486 -45.11 13.80 -4.98
N THR A 487 -44.40 13.36 -3.93
CA THR A 487 -43.62 14.23 -3.04
C THR A 487 -42.14 14.31 -3.41
N ILE A 488 -41.65 13.46 -4.33
CA ILE A 488 -40.23 13.36 -4.68
C ILE A 488 -39.92 14.33 -5.84
N PRO A 489 -39.16 15.41 -5.61
CA PRO A 489 -38.85 16.38 -6.66
C PRO A 489 -37.93 15.81 -7.75
N LEU A 490 -38.12 16.25 -8.99
CA LEU A 490 -37.25 15.90 -10.11
C LEU A 490 -35.93 16.71 -10.10
N SER A 491 -35.97 17.95 -9.61
CA SER A 491 -34.82 18.85 -9.59
C SER A 491 -33.89 18.58 -8.39
N ALA A 492 -32.59 18.74 -8.59
CA ALA A 492 -31.59 18.61 -7.52
C ALA A 492 -31.86 19.57 -6.34
N ASN A 493 -32.21 20.82 -6.64
CA ASN A 493 -32.55 21.82 -5.64
C ASN A 493 -33.83 21.48 -4.87
N GLY A 494 -34.81 20.85 -5.52
CA GLY A 494 -36.01 20.35 -4.85
C GLY A 494 -35.67 19.24 -3.86
N LEU A 495 -34.83 18.28 -4.26
CA LEU A 495 -34.39 17.18 -3.38
C LEU A 495 -33.66 17.69 -2.13
N LEU A 496 -32.80 18.71 -2.28
CA LEU A 496 -32.07 19.31 -1.15
C LEU A 496 -32.98 20.05 -0.15
N LYS A 497 -34.14 20.55 -0.61
CA LYS A 497 -35.13 21.24 0.24
C LYS A 497 -36.16 20.29 0.86
N LEU A 498 -36.19 19.03 0.43
CA LEU A 498 -37.19 18.05 0.84
C LEU A 498 -36.99 17.66 2.31
N ASN A 499 -38.03 17.85 3.14
CA ASN A 499 -38.02 17.36 4.51
C ASN A 499 -38.38 15.87 4.57
N VAL A 500 -37.36 15.02 4.53
CA VAL A 500 -37.53 13.56 4.59
C VAL A 500 -38.12 13.04 5.92
N HIS A 501 -38.16 13.86 6.98
CA HIS A 501 -38.69 13.47 8.28
C HIS A 501 -40.21 13.65 8.38
N GLN A 502 -40.81 14.42 7.48
CA GLN A 502 -42.25 14.73 7.50
C GLN A 502 -43.09 13.48 7.27
N ARG A 503 -43.95 13.12 8.23
CA ARG A 503 -44.61 11.82 8.26
C ARG A 503 -45.73 11.68 7.23
N ASP A 504 -46.45 12.76 6.95
CA ASP A 504 -47.54 12.88 5.98
C ASP A 504 -47.08 12.68 4.53
N LEU A 505 -45.82 13.02 4.23
CA LEU A 505 -45.19 12.79 2.92
C LEU A 505 -44.72 11.34 2.72
N GLN A 506 -44.70 10.55 3.78
CA GLN A 506 -44.20 9.17 3.75
C GLN A 506 -45.32 8.14 3.58
N TYR A 507 -44.95 6.95 3.10
CA TYR A 507 -45.82 5.79 3.12
C TYR A 507 -46.14 5.33 4.55
N THR A 508 -47.31 4.72 4.72
CA THR A 508 -47.65 3.95 5.92
C THR A 508 -46.73 2.73 6.05
N ASP A 509 -46.61 2.16 7.25
CA ASP A 509 -45.69 1.03 7.49
C ASP A 509 -45.96 -0.16 6.55
N LYS A 510 -47.24 -0.43 6.26
CA LYS A 510 -47.68 -1.51 5.35
C LYS A 510 -47.22 -1.33 3.90
N ARG A 511 -46.89 -0.10 3.47
CA ARG A 511 -46.47 0.22 2.10
C ARG A 511 -44.98 0.54 1.99
N LEU A 512 -44.22 0.44 3.07
CA LEU A 512 -42.76 0.57 3.00
C LEU A 512 -42.16 -0.50 2.10
N SER A 513 -41.18 -0.12 1.29
CA SER A 513 -40.41 -1.09 0.53
C SER A 513 -39.52 -1.89 1.48
N VAL A 514 -39.75 -3.20 1.55
CA VAL A 514 -38.95 -4.15 2.35
C VAL A 514 -38.06 -5.03 1.45
N GLY A 515 -38.12 -4.82 0.14
CA GLY A 515 -37.44 -5.61 -0.87
C GLY A 515 -38.12 -6.95 -1.16
N ARG A 516 -37.80 -7.52 -2.32
CA ARG A 516 -38.46 -8.72 -2.85
C ARG A 516 -38.32 -9.96 -1.97
N PHE A 517 -37.20 -10.07 -1.23
CA PHE A 517 -36.88 -11.28 -0.47
C PHE A 517 -37.63 -11.36 0.87
N SER A 518 -37.83 -10.23 1.56
CA SER A 518 -38.51 -10.24 2.88
C SER A 518 -40.02 -10.02 2.79
N PHE A 519 -40.54 -9.64 1.61
CA PHE A 519 -41.95 -9.27 1.41
C PHE A 519 -42.94 -10.32 1.95
N PHE A 520 -42.83 -11.58 1.51
CA PHE A 520 -43.73 -12.64 1.95
C PHE A 520 -43.57 -12.97 3.44
N ALA A 521 -42.33 -13.11 3.91
CA ALA A 521 -42.03 -13.45 5.30
C ALA A 521 -42.54 -12.38 6.28
N LEU A 522 -42.32 -11.11 5.96
CA LEU A 522 -42.76 -10.00 6.79
C LEU A 522 -44.27 -9.79 6.73
N ASN A 523 -44.90 -9.98 5.57
CA ASN A 523 -46.37 -9.96 5.46
C ASN A 523 -47.01 -11.06 6.30
N LYS A 524 -46.48 -12.29 6.22
CA LYS A 524 -46.93 -13.42 7.06
C LYS A 524 -46.78 -13.09 8.55
N ALA A 525 -45.60 -12.66 8.98
CA ALA A 525 -45.34 -12.28 10.38
C ALA A 525 -46.25 -11.15 10.87
N ARG A 526 -46.60 -10.20 10.00
CA ARG A 526 -47.55 -9.12 10.31
C ARG A 526 -48.97 -9.65 10.51
N VAL A 527 -49.44 -10.55 9.64
CA VAL A 527 -50.77 -11.18 9.76
C VAL A 527 -50.84 -12.02 11.05
N GLU A 528 -49.77 -12.74 11.37
CA GLU A 528 -49.62 -13.49 12.62
C GLU A 528 -49.37 -12.60 13.86
N LYS A 529 -49.39 -11.26 13.71
CA LYS A 529 -49.18 -10.27 14.77
C LYS A 529 -47.93 -10.52 15.62
N LYS A 530 -46.82 -10.96 15.01
CA LYS A 530 -45.57 -11.21 15.73
C LYS A 530 -45.08 -9.92 16.41
N PRO A 531 -44.66 -9.95 17.69
CA PRO A 531 -44.40 -8.76 18.50
C PRO A 531 -43.24 -7.89 17.99
N TRP A 532 -42.30 -8.48 17.24
CA TRP A 532 -41.14 -7.80 16.71
C TRP A 532 -41.40 -7.01 15.41
N VAL A 533 -42.57 -7.21 14.76
CA VAL A 533 -42.86 -6.64 13.43
C VAL A 533 -42.97 -5.11 13.47
N GLN A 534 -43.66 -4.55 14.46
CA GLN A 534 -43.81 -3.09 14.55
C GLN A 534 -42.46 -2.39 14.74
N LYS A 535 -41.63 -2.94 15.65
CA LYS A 535 -40.26 -2.45 15.88
C LYS A 535 -39.41 -2.55 14.61
N LEU A 536 -39.57 -3.61 13.82
CA LEU A 536 -38.87 -3.77 12.55
C LEU A 536 -39.22 -2.64 11.56
N TYR A 537 -40.51 -2.34 11.38
CA TYR A 537 -40.95 -1.24 10.50
C TYR A 537 -40.45 0.12 10.98
N SER A 538 -40.49 0.38 12.30
CA SER A 538 -39.95 1.61 12.88
C SER A 538 -38.45 1.74 12.62
N SER A 539 -37.66 0.69 12.87
CA SER A 539 -36.21 0.67 12.59
C SER A 539 -35.90 0.84 11.10
N LEU A 540 -36.68 0.22 10.22
CA LEU A 540 -36.51 0.34 8.77
C LEU A 540 -36.79 1.76 8.28
N ARG A 541 -37.90 2.37 8.73
CA ARG A 541 -38.24 3.76 8.42
C ARG A 541 -37.17 4.72 8.90
N GLU A 542 -36.76 4.59 10.15
CA GLU A 542 -35.69 5.38 10.73
C GLU A 542 -34.39 5.21 9.93
N GLY A 543 -34.09 3.99 9.48
CA GLY A 543 -32.94 3.68 8.64
C GLY A 543 -33.00 4.41 7.30
N TYR A 544 -34.14 4.36 6.61
CA TYR A 544 -34.33 5.07 5.35
C TYR A 544 -34.19 6.58 5.51
N ILE A 545 -34.79 7.16 6.54
CA ILE A 545 -34.67 8.59 6.86
C ILE A 545 -33.20 8.95 7.12
N LYS A 546 -32.48 8.16 7.94
CA LYS A 546 -31.06 8.38 8.23
C LYS A 546 -30.19 8.33 6.99
N ALA A 547 -30.40 7.33 6.13
CA ALA A 547 -29.66 7.18 4.89
C ALA A 547 -29.94 8.32 3.91
N ALA A 548 -31.22 8.68 3.72
CA ALA A 548 -31.61 9.78 2.84
C ALA A 548 -31.05 11.13 3.35
N THR A 549 -31.19 11.41 4.64
CA THR A 549 -30.60 12.59 5.29
C THR A 549 -29.09 12.63 5.10
N PHE A 550 -28.42 11.49 5.25
CA PHE A 550 -26.97 11.40 5.04
C PHE A 550 -26.59 11.69 3.59
N LEU A 551 -27.27 11.10 2.60
CA LEU A 551 -26.98 11.34 1.20
C LEU A 551 -27.23 12.79 0.78
N LEU A 552 -28.39 13.36 1.16
CA LEU A 552 -28.74 14.75 0.85
C LEU A 552 -27.76 15.76 1.47
N LYS A 553 -27.19 15.43 2.64
CA LYS A 553 -26.21 16.27 3.31
C LYS A 553 -24.81 16.19 2.70
N ASN A 554 -24.38 15.01 2.26
CA ASN A 554 -22.98 14.76 1.90
C ASN A 554 -22.73 14.68 0.39
N LEU A 555 -23.72 14.27 -0.42
CA LEU A 555 -23.57 14.25 -1.87
C LEU A 555 -23.65 15.68 -2.44
N PRO A 556 -22.75 16.05 -3.37
CA PRO A 556 -22.67 17.39 -3.96
C PRO A 556 -23.73 17.62 -5.06
N LEU A 557 -25.03 17.43 -4.75
CA LEU A 557 -26.10 17.42 -5.76
C LEU A 557 -26.29 18.76 -6.50
N ASN A 558 -25.94 19.88 -5.86
CA ASN A 558 -25.99 21.23 -6.43
C ASN A 558 -24.65 21.73 -6.98
N ASN A 559 -23.63 20.85 -7.08
CA ASN A 559 -22.33 21.24 -7.60
C ASN A 559 -22.41 21.45 -9.12
N ILE A 560 -22.20 22.71 -9.53
CA ILE A 560 -22.29 23.12 -10.93
C ILE A 560 -21.22 22.48 -11.81
N ILE A 561 -20.02 22.20 -11.29
CA ILE A 561 -18.93 21.53 -12.02
C ILE A 561 -19.34 20.10 -12.33
N ILE A 562 -19.85 19.37 -11.33
CA ILE A 562 -20.30 17.97 -11.50
C ILE A 562 -21.50 17.89 -12.44
N THR A 563 -22.41 18.87 -12.37
CA THR A 563 -23.55 18.95 -13.29
C THR A 563 -23.07 19.22 -14.71
N SER A 564 -22.16 20.16 -14.89
CA SER A 564 -21.58 20.54 -16.19
C SER A 564 -20.77 19.43 -16.84
N LEU A 565 -20.15 18.54 -16.06
CA LEU A 565 -19.44 17.35 -16.57
C LEU A 565 -20.35 16.41 -17.37
N SER A 566 -21.68 16.49 -17.21
CA SER A 566 -22.64 15.76 -18.03
C SER A 566 -22.58 16.15 -19.51
N ALA A 567 -22.03 17.33 -19.86
CA ALA A 567 -21.81 17.75 -21.25
C ALA A 567 -20.86 16.82 -22.03
N LEU A 568 -20.11 15.96 -21.33
CA LEU A 568 -19.26 14.93 -21.94
C LEU A 568 -20.05 13.74 -22.50
N THR A 569 -21.34 13.63 -22.14
CA THR A 569 -22.22 12.54 -22.53
C THR A 569 -22.66 12.69 -23.99
N PRO A 570 -22.46 11.67 -24.86
CA PRO A 570 -22.81 11.75 -26.28
C PRO A 570 -24.27 12.10 -26.54
N SER A 571 -25.19 11.45 -25.82
CA SER A 571 -26.64 11.64 -25.98
C SER A 571 -27.12 13.07 -25.71
N LEU A 572 -26.32 13.89 -25.02
CA LEU A 572 -26.63 15.29 -24.72
C LEU A 572 -26.08 16.28 -25.75
N ILE A 573 -25.42 15.83 -26.83
CA ILE A 573 -24.76 16.72 -27.81
C ILE A 573 -25.67 17.85 -28.33
N LEU A 574 -26.95 17.59 -28.59
CA LEU A 574 -27.90 18.57 -29.12
C LEU A 574 -28.56 19.45 -28.03
N HIS A 575 -28.25 19.21 -26.76
CA HIS A 575 -28.89 19.92 -25.65
C HIS A 575 -28.30 21.34 -25.50
N GLU A 576 -29.16 22.35 -25.35
CA GLU A 576 -28.75 23.77 -25.28
C GLU A 576 -27.77 24.05 -24.14
N SER A 577 -27.92 23.37 -23.00
CA SER A 577 -27.05 23.57 -21.83
C SER A 577 -25.60 23.14 -22.03
N VAL A 578 -25.27 22.35 -23.07
CA VAL A 578 -23.91 21.84 -23.31
C VAL A 578 -22.92 22.99 -23.53
N GLN A 579 -23.33 24.01 -24.27
CA GLN A 579 -22.49 25.18 -24.52
C GLN A 579 -22.16 25.94 -23.22
N GLY A 580 -23.17 26.19 -22.37
CA GLY A 580 -22.97 26.82 -21.07
C GLY A 580 -22.15 25.96 -20.10
N ALA A 581 -22.31 24.64 -20.17
CA ALA A 581 -21.58 23.68 -19.35
C ALA A 581 -20.08 23.65 -19.71
N PHE A 582 -19.72 23.56 -20.99
CA PHE A 582 -18.30 23.61 -21.40
C PHE A 582 -17.65 24.95 -21.05
N ASN A 583 -18.37 26.07 -21.22
CA ASN A 583 -17.90 27.38 -20.77
C ASN A 583 -17.64 27.43 -19.25
N THR A 584 -18.53 26.84 -18.45
CA THR A 584 -18.36 26.75 -16.99
C THR A 584 -17.13 25.92 -16.62
N LEU A 585 -16.92 24.78 -17.28
CA LEU A 585 -15.77 23.91 -17.05
C LEU A 585 -14.44 24.56 -17.48
N ALA A 586 -14.42 25.28 -18.60
CA ALA A 586 -13.25 26.00 -19.08
C ALA A 586 -12.84 27.12 -18.12
N LYS A 587 -13.81 27.92 -17.64
CA LYS A 587 -13.58 28.97 -16.63
C LYS A 587 -13.07 28.39 -15.31
N ALA A 588 -13.52 27.20 -14.92
CA ALA A 588 -13.05 26.51 -13.72
C ALA A 588 -11.65 25.91 -13.87
N LEU A 589 -11.16 25.73 -15.11
CA LEU A 589 -9.86 25.12 -15.42
C LEU A 589 -9.00 26.03 -16.33
N PRO A 590 -8.60 27.24 -15.86
CA PRO A 590 -7.85 28.20 -16.66
C PRO A 590 -6.47 27.68 -17.10
N ASN A 591 -5.92 26.69 -16.40
CA ASN A 591 -4.66 26.04 -16.78
C ASN A 591 -4.81 25.20 -18.06
N ALA A 592 -6.01 24.67 -18.34
CA ALA A 592 -6.28 23.90 -19.55
C ALA A 592 -6.73 24.81 -20.71
N VAL A 593 -7.60 25.77 -20.44
CA VAL A 593 -8.12 26.73 -21.44
C VAL A 593 -7.90 28.13 -20.89
N LYS A 594 -7.05 28.91 -21.55
CA LYS A 594 -6.77 30.29 -21.15
C LYS A 594 -8.01 31.16 -21.37
N SER A 595 -8.10 32.28 -20.66
CA SER A 595 -9.23 33.22 -20.82
C SER A 595 -9.38 33.73 -22.26
N GLU A 596 -8.28 33.90 -22.98
CA GLU A 596 -8.23 34.33 -24.39
C GLU A 596 -8.78 33.25 -25.35
N GLU A 597 -8.70 31.98 -24.97
CA GLU A 597 -9.13 30.82 -25.76
C GLU A 597 -10.65 30.56 -25.63
N LEU A 598 -11.34 31.22 -24.70
CA LEU A 598 -12.76 30.97 -24.41
C LEU A 598 -13.69 31.27 -25.59
N GLY A 599 -13.40 32.31 -26.39
CA GLY A 599 -14.20 32.63 -27.58
C GLY A 599 -14.10 31.53 -28.64
N GLN A 600 -12.89 31.06 -28.93
CA GLN A 600 -12.66 29.97 -29.87
C GLN A 600 -13.25 28.64 -29.35
N LEU A 601 -13.19 28.37 -28.04
CA LEU A 601 -13.86 27.22 -27.46
C LEU A 601 -15.38 27.25 -27.71
N ASP A 602 -16.02 28.42 -27.59
CA ASP A 602 -17.45 28.57 -27.83
C ASP A 602 -17.83 28.19 -29.27
N GLU A 603 -17.03 28.65 -30.24
CA GLU A 603 -17.19 28.30 -31.66
C GLU A 603 -16.96 26.80 -31.92
N GLU A 604 -15.91 26.21 -31.32
CA GLU A 604 -15.63 24.77 -31.42
C GLU A 604 -16.77 23.93 -30.85
N VAL A 605 -17.36 24.33 -29.72
CA VAL A 605 -18.50 23.64 -29.12
C VAL A 605 -19.73 23.75 -30.02
N ARG A 606 -20.04 24.92 -30.57
CA ARG A 606 -21.15 25.06 -31.53
C ARG A 606 -20.94 24.19 -32.76
N ALA A 607 -19.73 24.20 -33.33
CA ALA A 607 -19.36 23.36 -34.46
C ALA A 607 -19.44 21.85 -34.15
N TYR A 608 -19.20 21.47 -32.89
CA TYR A 608 -19.42 20.11 -32.38
C TYR A 608 -20.91 19.78 -32.32
N GLN A 609 -21.75 20.66 -31.78
CA GLN A 609 -23.20 20.41 -31.61
C GLN A 609 -23.97 20.35 -32.93
N ILE A 610 -23.63 21.20 -33.92
CA ILE A 610 -24.36 21.27 -35.20
C ILE A 610 -23.92 20.22 -36.23
N ASN A 611 -22.89 19.42 -35.91
CA ASN A 611 -22.43 18.38 -36.82
C ASN A 611 -23.49 17.28 -36.94
N THR A 612 -24.13 17.19 -38.11
CA THR A 612 -25.23 16.27 -38.39
C THR A 612 -24.86 14.80 -38.19
N ASP A 613 -23.64 14.41 -38.59
CA ASP A 613 -23.15 13.04 -38.47
C ASP A 613 -22.96 12.66 -37.00
N LEU A 614 -22.38 13.57 -36.20
CA LEU A 614 -22.24 13.38 -34.76
C LEU A 614 -23.61 13.34 -34.08
N GLY A 615 -24.54 14.23 -34.45
CA GLY A 615 -25.91 14.23 -33.92
C GLY A 615 -26.65 12.92 -34.20
N ALA A 616 -26.49 12.34 -35.40
CA ALA A 616 -27.07 11.05 -35.76
C ALA A 616 -26.43 9.89 -34.98
N GLN A 617 -25.10 9.84 -34.91
CA GLN A 617 -24.37 8.79 -34.17
C GLN A 617 -24.67 8.83 -32.67
N ALA A 618 -24.82 10.02 -32.08
CA ALA A 618 -25.13 10.19 -30.67
C ALA A 618 -26.47 9.57 -30.27
N LYS A 619 -27.50 9.65 -31.14
CA LYS A 619 -28.82 9.05 -30.89
C LYS A 619 -28.77 7.52 -30.83
N CYS A 620 -27.85 6.90 -31.56
CA CYS A 620 -27.66 5.46 -31.61
C CYS A 620 -26.56 4.95 -30.65
N PHE A 621 -25.99 5.83 -29.82
CA PHE A 621 -24.86 5.46 -28.97
C PHE A 621 -25.29 4.71 -27.70
N GLU A 622 -24.92 3.44 -27.59
CA GLU A 622 -25.18 2.64 -26.39
C GLU A 622 -24.13 2.87 -25.29
N GLU A 623 -24.45 3.76 -24.34
CA GLU A 623 -23.53 4.16 -23.27
C GLU A 623 -23.13 3.02 -22.31
N ASN A 624 -23.99 2.01 -22.13
CA ASN A 624 -23.78 0.97 -21.12
C ASN A 624 -22.57 0.07 -21.41
N ASN A 625 -22.27 -0.21 -22.68
CA ASN A 625 -21.17 -1.11 -23.07
C ASN A 625 -19.95 -0.36 -23.63
N ALA A 626 -20.12 0.88 -24.07
CA ALA A 626 -19.06 1.67 -24.69
C ALA A 626 -18.05 2.26 -23.67
N ARG A 627 -16.94 2.77 -24.20
CA ARG A 627 -15.93 3.62 -23.57
C ARG A 627 -16.02 5.00 -24.20
N ILE A 628 -16.54 6.00 -23.50
CA ILE A 628 -16.69 7.34 -24.10
C ILE A 628 -15.37 7.96 -24.55
N ASP A 629 -14.24 7.62 -23.93
CA ASP A 629 -12.91 8.10 -24.32
C ASP A 629 -12.41 7.50 -25.64
N VAL A 630 -12.85 6.28 -25.96
CA VAL A 630 -12.41 5.51 -27.13
C VAL A 630 -13.49 5.53 -28.22
N ASP A 631 -14.70 5.12 -27.91
CA ASP A 631 -15.78 4.91 -28.89
C ASP A 631 -16.44 6.21 -29.35
N TRP A 632 -16.22 7.31 -28.61
CA TRP A 632 -16.77 8.64 -28.91
C TRP A 632 -15.69 9.72 -29.07
N TRP A 633 -15.05 10.11 -27.96
CA TRP A 633 -14.16 11.27 -27.93
C TRP A 633 -12.87 11.08 -28.74
N SER A 634 -12.33 9.87 -28.86
CA SER A 634 -11.15 9.63 -29.72
C SER A 634 -11.43 9.99 -31.20
N LYS A 635 -12.64 9.71 -31.69
CA LYS A 635 -13.07 10.06 -33.05
C LYS A 635 -13.08 11.57 -33.24
N ILE A 636 -13.60 12.29 -32.25
CA ILE A 636 -13.66 13.76 -32.24
C ILE A 636 -12.26 14.36 -32.20
N PHE A 637 -11.35 13.80 -31.39
CA PHE A 637 -9.95 14.25 -31.33
C PHE A 637 -9.19 14.04 -32.64
N ALA A 638 -9.57 13.01 -33.42
CA ALA A 638 -8.97 12.70 -34.71
C ALA A 638 -9.56 13.49 -35.89
N MET A 639 -10.68 14.21 -35.70
CA MET A 639 -11.29 15.01 -36.75
C MET A 639 -10.36 16.13 -37.21
N LYS A 640 -10.24 16.28 -38.53
CA LYS A 640 -9.41 17.32 -39.16
C LYS A 640 -10.27 18.39 -39.81
N MET A 641 -9.71 19.59 -39.89
CA MET A 641 -10.17 20.65 -40.78
C MET A 641 -9.81 20.31 -42.23
N THR A 642 -10.47 20.95 -43.19
CA THR A 642 -10.17 20.82 -44.63
C THR A 642 -8.70 21.14 -44.94
N GLY A 643 -8.05 22.02 -44.18
CA GLY A 643 -6.63 22.37 -44.28
C GLY A 643 -5.63 21.51 -43.49
N GLY A 644 -6.05 20.38 -42.89
CA GLY A 644 -5.14 19.40 -42.28
C GLY A 644 -4.85 19.55 -40.78
N GLY A 645 -5.30 20.63 -40.12
CA GLY A 645 -5.22 20.80 -38.66
C GLY A 645 -6.31 20.05 -37.88
N THR A 646 -6.17 19.89 -36.57
CA THR A 646 -7.23 19.33 -35.70
C THR A 646 -8.46 20.23 -35.72
N ARG A 647 -9.66 19.65 -35.86
CA ARG A 647 -10.93 20.39 -35.90
C ARG A 647 -11.31 21.03 -34.57
N PHE A 648 -11.00 20.35 -33.47
CA PHE A 648 -11.40 20.75 -32.11
C PHE A 648 -10.19 20.80 -31.16
N PRO A 649 -9.20 21.68 -31.40
CA PRO A 649 -7.98 21.71 -30.60
C PRO A 649 -8.22 22.11 -29.13
N ILE A 650 -9.03 23.14 -28.86
CA ILE A 650 -9.25 23.63 -27.49
C ILE A 650 -10.25 22.74 -26.76
N LEU A 651 -11.36 22.40 -27.41
CA LEU A 651 -12.35 21.46 -26.86
C LEU A 651 -11.69 20.09 -26.60
N GLY A 652 -10.86 19.60 -27.52
CA GLY A 652 -10.12 18.36 -27.35
C GLY A 652 -9.17 18.40 -26.16
N LYS A 653 -8.44 19.50 -25.96
CA LYS A 653 -7.56 19.70 -24.79
C LYS A 653 -8.33 19.72 -23.48
N LEU A 654 -9.45 20.45 -23.42
CA LEU A 654 -10.32 20.53 -22.25
C LEU A 654 -10.90 19.15 -21.91
N VAL A 655 -11.48 18.45 -22.88
CA VAL A 655 -12.11 17.14 -22.67
C VAL A 655 -11.08 16.11 -22.20
N LYS A 656 -9.88 16.06 -22.80
CA LYS A 656 -8.80 15.15 -22.33
C LYS A 656 -8.47 15.39 -20.85
N ALA A 657 -8.46 16.64 -20.39
CA ALA A 657 -8.25 16.98 -19.00
C ALA A 657 -9.42 16.52 -18.11
N LEU A 658 -10.67 16.75 -18.53
CA LEU A 658 -11.87 16.37 -17.77
C LEU A 658 -12.06 14.86 -17.67
N LEU A 659 -11.79 14.10 -18.74
CA LEU A 659 -11.85 12.63 -18.75
C LEU A 659 -10.80 11.99 -17.83
N SER A 660 -9.79 12.75 -17.40
CA SER A 660 -8.78 12.28 -16.45
C SER A 660 -9.31 12.15 -15.01
N LEU A 661 -10.47 12.72 -14.70
CA LEU A 661 -11.03 12.72 -13.34
C LEU A 661 -11.40 11.30 -12.87
N PHE A 662 -11.25 11.07 -11.57
CA PHE A 662 -11.69 9.83 -10.92
C PHE A 662 -13.12 9.98 -10.38
N THR A 663 -13.94 8.94 -10.51
CA THR A 663 -15.32 8.86 -9.97
C THR A 663 -15.45 8.03 -8.71
N GLY A 664 -14.45 7.21 -8.42
CA GLY A 664 -14.40 6.31 -7.28
C GLY A 664 -12.97 5.80 -7.08
N PRO A 665 -12.67 5.20 -5.91
CA PRO A 665 -11.33 4.78 -5.57
C PRO A 665 -10.97 3.57 -6.43
N LEU A 666 -9.83 3.65 -7.13
CA LEU A 666 -9.24 2.48 -7.82
C LEU A 666 -8.03 1.93 -7.08
N VAL A 667 -7.57 2.63 -6.03
CA VAL A 667 -6.44 2.21 -5.18
C VAL A 667 -6.76 0.90 -4.44
N GLU A 668 -8.03 0.54 -4.23
CA GLU A 668 -8.39 -0.76 -3.63
C GLU A 668 -7.82 -1.96 -4.39
N GLY A 669 -7.73 -1.88 -5.73
CA GLY A 669 -7.07 -2.90 -6.54
C GLY A 669 -5.56 -2.96 -6.31
N SER A 670 -4.93 -1.84 -5.93
CA SER A 670 -3.51 -1.82 -5.54
C SER A 670 -3.28 -2.37 -4.13
N PHE A 671 -4.26 -2.28 -3.22
CA PHE A 671 -4.16 -2.92 -1.91
C PHE A 671 -4.26 -4.44 -2.00
N ASN A 672 -5.18 -4.98 -2.82
CA ASN A 672 -5.20 -6.42 -3.08
C ASN A 672 -3.87 -6.88 -3.69
N MET A 673 -3.33 -6.12 -4.65
CA MET A 673 -1.98 -6.38 -5.19
C MET A 673 -0.91 -6.33 -4.10
N MET A 674 -0.99 -5.40 -3.17
CA MET A 674 -0.07 -5.30 -2.04
C MET A 674 -0.17 -6.53 -1.13
N ASP A 675 -1.38 -7.02 -0.84
CA ASP A 675 -1.59 -8.26 -0.07
C ASP A 675 -1.08 -9.51 -0.82
N ASP A 676 -1.28 -9.58 -2.14
CA ASP A 676 -0.79 -10.66 -3.01
C ASP A 676 0.76 -10.64 -3.14
N ILE A 677 1.33 -9.44 -3.18
CA ILE A 677 2.78 -9.23 -3.25
C ILE A 677 3.45 -9.40 -1.87
N ILE A 678 2.74 -9.10 -0.77
CA ILE A 678 3.23 -9.16 0.63
C ILE A 678 2.47 -10.27 1.39
N GLU A 679 2.63 -11.52 0.95
CA GLU A 679 2.18 -12.68 1.73
C GLU A 679 2.92 -12.81 3.08
N LYS A 680 2.38 -13.63 4.00
CA LYS A 680 3.02 -13.92 5.32
C LYS A 680 4.43 -14.52 5.22
N ASP A 681 4.77 -15.14 4.09
CA ASP A 681 6.11 -15.64 3.80
C ASP A 681 7.01 -14.57 3.12
N ARG A 682 6.40 -13.46 2.67
CA ARG A 682 7.02 -12.31 1.98
C ARG A 682 7.14 -11.05 2.85
N VAL A 683 7.08 -11.17 4.18
CA VAL A 683 7.09 -10.07 5.20
C VAL A 683 8.22 -9.03 5.05
N ARG A 684 9.19 -9.27 4.17
CA ARG A 684 10.37 -8.41 3.95
C ARG A 684 10.43 -7.74 2.58
N LEU A 685 9.34 -7.68 1.79
CA LEU A 685 9.40 -6.89 0.57
C LEU A 685 9.56 -5.40 0.93
N ASN A 686 10.63 -4.78 0.46
CA ASN A 686 10.83 -3.36 0.65
C ASN A 686 9.80 -2.58 -0.20
N ILE A 687 9.47 -1.37 0.25
CA ILE A 687 8.43 -0.54 -0.37
C ILE A 687 8.81 -0.11 -1.78
N GLU A 688 10.10 0.05 -2.05
CA GLU A 688 10.63 0.38 -3.38
C GLU A 688 10.44 -0.76 -4.40
N THR A 689 10.50 -2.01 -3.95
CA THR A 689 10.26 -3.20 -4.77
C THR A 689 8.76 -3.38 -5.02
N TYR A 690 7.92 -3.14 -4.02
CA TYR A 690 6.47 -3.06 -4.22
C TYR A 690 6.12 -1.97 -5.25
N GLU A 691 6.63 -0.75 -5.09
CA GLU A 691 6.43 0.34 -6.04
C GLU A 691 6.89 -0.04 -7.45
N GLY A 692 8.06 -0.67 -7.57
CA GLY A 692 8.58 -1.18 -8.84
C GLY A 692 7.62 -2.16 -9.51
N LEU A 693 7.16 -3.18 -8.79
CA LEU A 693 6.20 -4.16 -9.30
C LEU A 693 4.85 -3.52 -9.68
N ALA A 694 4.34 -2.59 -8.87
CA ALA A 694 3.09 -1.88 -9.15
C ALA A 694 3.17 -1.02 -10.41
N ILE A 695 4.31 -0.35 -10.64
CA ILE A 695 4.59 0.38 -11.88
C ILE A 695 4.63 -0.59 -13.06
N LEU A 696 5.30 -1.72 -12.91
CA LEU A 696 5.41 -2.71 -13.99
C LEU A 696 4.02 -3.20 -14.41
N LYS A 697 3.24 -3.68 -13.44
CA LYS A 697 1.90 -4.23 -13.67
C LYS A 697 0.94 -3.21 -14.26
N SER A 698 0.95 -1.97 -13.75
CA SER A 698 0.07 -0.92 -14.26
C SER A 698 0.43 -0.47 -15.68
N ASN A 699 1.72 -0.39 -16.03
CA ASN A 699 2.15 -0.10 -17.40
C ASN A 699 1.74 -1.21 -18.38
N MET A 700 1.97 -2.47 -18.01
CA MET A 700 1.57 -3.63 -18.82
C MET A 700 0.06 -3.68 -19.04
N LYS A 701 -0.73 -3.38 -18.00
CA LYS A 701 -2.19 -3.27 -18.09
C LYS A 701 -2.64 -2.19 -19.07
N VAL A 702 -2.04 -0.99 -19.01
CA VAL A 702 -2.38 0.11 -19.93
C VAL A 702 -2.06 -0.27 -21.38
N MET A 703 -0.89 -0.86 -21.62
CA MET A 703 -0.45 -1.32 -22.94
C MET A 703 -1.30 -2.47 -23.48
N GLY A 704 -2.02 -3.21 -22.63
CA GLY A 704 -2.77 -4.40 -23.02
C GLY A 704 -1.87 -5.52 -23.55
N LYS A 705 -0.59 -5.53 -23.18
CA LYS A 705 0.41 -6.50 -23.62
C LYS A 705 0.86 -7.35 -22.43
N THR A 706 1.05 -8.64 -22.67
CA THR A 706 1.65 -9.59 -21.72
C THR A 706 3.18 -9.52 -21.81
N ALA A 707 3.90 -10.08 -20.84
CA ALA A 707 5.37 -10.12 -20.83
C ALA A 707 5.96 -10.75 -22.09
N SER A 708 5.25 -11.69 -22.70
CA SER A 708 5.62 -12.33 -23.97
C SER A 708 5.47 -11.42 -25.20
N LYS A 709 4.50 -10.49 -25.19
CA LYS A 709 4.17 -9.59 -26.32
C LYS A 709 4.74 -8.17 -26.15
N MET A 710 5.35 -7.88 -25.01
CA MET A 710 5.98 -6.60 -24.73
C MET A 710 7.13 -6.32 -25.71
N GLN A 711 7.13 -5.10 -26.27
CA GLN A 711 8.24 -4.62 -27.10
C GLN A 711 9.36 -4.08 -26.20
N ILE A 712 10.58 -4.57 -26.42
CA ILE A 712 11.76 -4.15 -25.67
C ILE A 712 12.54 -3.13 -26.51
N THR A 713 12.42 -1.86 -26.14
CA THR A 713 13.06 -0.76 -26.85
C THR A 713 14.56 -0.69 -26.51
N PRO A 714 15.41 -0.14 -27.40
CA PRO A 714 16.83 0.11 -27.08
C PRO A 714 17.02 1.02 -25.85
N ALA A 715 16.06 1.92 -25.58
CA ALA A 715 16.08 2.75 -24.38
C ALA A 715 15.85 1.92 -23.11
N LEU A 716 14.86 1.01 -23.12
CA LEU A 716 14.63 0.08 -22.02
C LEU A 716 15.85 -0.82 -21.76
N ARG A 717 16.48 -1.36 -22.81
CA ARG A 717 17.72 -2.16 -22.66
C ARG A 717 18.81 -1.40 -21.93
N ARG A 718 19.05 -0.14 -22.30
CA ARG A 718 20.08 0.69 -21.65
C ARG A 718 19.83 0.86 -20.15
N PHE A 719 18.58 1.15 -19.75
CA PHE A 719 18.21 1.24 -18.32
C PHE A 719 18.38 -0.11 -17.60
N CYS A 720 18.04 -1.21 -18.26
CA CYS A 720 18.21 -2.55 -17.70
C CYS A 720 19.68 -2.92 -17.50
N LEU A 721 20.54 -2.62 -18.46
CA LEU A 721 21.99 -2.85 -18.39
C LEU A 721 22.67 -1.97 -17.33
N SER A 722 22.16 -0.76 -17.07
CA SER A 722 22.66 0.14 -16.01
C SER A 722 21.96 -0.01 -14.66
N SER A 723 21.07 -1.01 -14.50
CA SER A 723 20.25 -1.19 -13.30
C SER A 723 21.09 -1.36 -12.02
N TYR A 724 22.21 -2.09 -12.09
CA TYR A 724 23.10 -2.29 -10.94
C TYR A 724 23.83 -1.00 -10.54
N GLU A 725 24.32 -0.22 -11.50
CA GLU A 725 24.94 1.09 -11.24
C GLU A 725 23.91 2.06 -10.62
N THR A 726 22.70 2.06 -11.17
CA THR A 726 21.56 2.85 -10.66
C THR A 726 21.23 2.48 -9.22
N TYR A 727 21.21 1.19 -8.89
CA TYR A 727 21.03 0.68 -7.53
C TYR A 727 22.15 1.15 -6.58
N GLN A 728 23.42 1.06 -6.99
CA GLN A 728 24.55 1.52 -6.18
C GLN A 728 24.46 3.03 -5.89
N ASN A 729 24.10 3.82 -6.90
CA ASN A 729 23.88 5.26 -6.73
C ASN A 729 22.69 5.56 -5.82
N HIS A 730 21.61 4.77 -5.91
CA HIS A 730 20.47 4.87 -5.02
C HIS A 730 20.84 4.58 -3.56
N LEU A 731 21.62 3.52 -3.29
CA LEU A 731 22.11 3.21 -1.94
C LEU A 731 22.95 4.34 -1.34
N LYS A 732 23.87 4.91 -2.13
CA LYS A 732 24.68 6.07 -1.71
C LYS A 732 23.79 7.25 -1.32
N LYS A 733 22.83 7.63 -2.17
CA LYS A 733 21.86 8.71 -1.89
C LYS A 733 21.02 8.43 -0.64
N LYS A 734 20.55 7.19 -0.47
CA LYS A 734 19.75 6.78 0.70
C LYS A 734 20.55 6.89 2.00
N LYS A 735 21.83 6.51 1.99
CA LYS A 735 22.73 6.66 3.14
C LYS A 735 22.93 8.13 3.51
N VAL A 736 23.22 8.98 2.52
CA VAL A 736 23.37 10.44 2.73
C VAL A 736 22.10 11.06 3.29
N ASN A 737 20.94 10.75 2.70
CA ASN A 737 19.65 11.27 3.18
C ASN A 737 19.33 10.81 4.62
N LEU A 738 19.66 9.56 4.96
CA LEU A 738 19.47 9.04 6.31
C LEU A 738 20.37 9.76 7.33
N ASP A 739 21.61 10.04 6.97
CA ASP A 739 22.55 10.75 7.84
C ASP A 739 22.14 12.23 8.01
N ASN A 740 21.74 12.90 6.93
CA ASN A 740 21.14 14.24 6.98
C ASN A 740 19.88 14.29 7.85
N GLN A 741 19.04 13.25 7.78
CA GLN A 741 17.83 13.16 8.61
C GLN A 741 18.17 12.97 10.09
N LYS A 742 19.16 12.13 10.42
CA LYS A 742 19.64 11.97 11.80
C LYS A 742 20.19 13.29 12.32
N GLU A 743 20.96 14.01 11.51
CA GLU A 743 21.53 15.31 11.88
C GLU A 743 20.43 16.35 12.10
N ARG A 744 19.43 16.43 11.22
CA ARG A 744 18.27 17.31 11.40
C ARG A 744 17.52 17.01 12.70
N LYS A 745 17.24 15.73 12.97
CA LYS A 745 16.57 15.29 14.22
C LYS A 745 17.41 15.63 15.46
N LEU A 746 18.74 15.48 15.37
CA LEU A 746 19.65 15.86 16.45
C LEU A 746 19.62 17.37 16.69
N ARG A 747 19.71 18.18 15.63
CA ARG A 747 19.63 19.65 15.71
C ARG A 747 18.30 20.12 16.31
N GLU A 748 17.19 19.52 15.90
CA GLU A 748 15.85 19.83 16.44
C GLU A 748 15.71 19.41 17.91
N ALA A 749 16.22 18.24 18.28
CA ALA A 749 16.26 17.80 19.68
C ALA A 749 17.11 18.74 20.55
N VAL A 750 18.28 19.18 20.05
CA VAL A 750 19.14 20.16 20.75
C VAL A 750 18.41 21.50 20.92
N LYS A 751 17.71 21.99 19.89
CA LYS A 751 16.90 23.21 19.97
C LYS A 751 15.82 23.10 21.05
N VAL A 752 15.03 22.02 21.04
CA VAL A 752 13.99 21.78 22.05
C VAL A 752 14.59 21.68 23.46
N LEU A 753 15.70 20.97 23.63
CA LEU A 753 16.40 20.86 24.92
C LEU A 753 16.91 22.22 25.43
N SER A 754 17.41 23.08 24.53
CA SER A 754 17.86 24.42 24.88
C SER A 754 16.70 25.32 25.33
N GLU A 755 15.56 25.27 24.63
CA GLU A 755 14.34 26.02 25.01
C GLU A 755 13.78 25.54 26.36
N VAL A 756 13.76 24.23 26.60
CA VAL A 756 13.37 23.66 27.89
C VAL A 756 14.33 24.07 29.01
N ARG A 757 15.64 24.16 28.72
CA ARG A 757 16.66 24.60 29.69
C ARG A 757 16.48 26.07 30.05
N VAL A 758 16.20 26.95 29.09
CA VAL A 758 15.88 28.36 29.34
C VAL A 758 14.61 28.49 30.19
N ARG A 759 13.56 27.70 29.91
CA ARG A 759 12.33 27.67 30.72
C ARG A 759 12.57 27.21 32.17
N LYS A 760 13.47 26.25 32.40
CA LYS A 760 13.84 25.81 33.76
C LYS A 760 14.69 26.83 34.51
N VAL A 761 15.61 27.53 33.84
CA VAL A 761 16.40 28.60 34.47
C VAL A 761 15.50 29.78 34.86
N LYS A 762 14.56 30.17 33.98
CA LYS A 762 13.58 31.23 34.30
C LYS A 762 12.60 30.86 35.42
N LYS A 763 12.28 29.58 35.61
CA LYS A 763 11.51 29.11 36.78
C LYS A 763 12.36 28.92 38.04
N GLY A 764 13.68 28.85 37.92
CA GLY A 764 14.61 28.66 39.03
C GLY A 764 15.15 29.95 39.65
N SER A 765 14.97 31.11 39.01
CA SER A 765 15.47 32.40 39.49
C SER A 765 14.45 33.22 40.30
N THR A 766 13.34 32.61 40.74
CA THR A 766 12.36 33.23 41.65
C THR A 766 11.91 32.24 42.73
N SER A 767 12.74 32.02 43.75
CA SER A 767 12.23 31.76 45.12
C SER A 767 13.38 31.77 46.13
N TYR A 768 13.35 32.80 46.98
CA TYR A 768 13.74 32.85 48.39
C TYR A 768 14.81 31.89 48.94
N VAL A 769 15.92 32.52 49.35
CA VAL A 769 16.59 32.38 50.65
C VAL A 769 16.32 31.06 51.38
N CYS A 770 17.23 30.10 51.23
CA CYS A 770 17.54 29.17 52.32
C CYS A 770 19.05 28.96 52.39
N ALA A 771 19.62 29.49 53.48
CA ALA A 771 20.91 29.23 54.09
C ALA A 771 21.94 28.45 53.25
N LYS A 772 22.88 29.22 52.70
CA LYS A 772 24.17 28.78 52.17
C LYS A 772 25.08 28.46 53.37
N ALA A 773 25.11 27.20 53.85
CA ALA A 773 26.22 26.72 54.68
C ALA A 773 27.36 26.27 53.75
N PRO A 774 28.63 26.59 54.07
CA PRO A 774 29.65 26.73 53.06
C PRO A 774 30.18 25.40 52.54
N THR A 775 30.66 25.50 51.31
CA THR A 775 31.65 24.67 50.63
C THR A 775 32.50 23.81 51.57
N SER A 776 32.08 22.57 51.79
CA SER A 776 33.00 21.48 52.05
C SER A 776 32.85 20.45 50.93
N SER A 777 33.97 19.97 50.41
CA SER A 777 34.07 19.15 49.19
C SER A 777 33.43 17.76 49.29
N THR A 778 32.78 17.45 50.42
CA THR A 778 32.15 16.15 50.72
C THR A 778 30.88 16.36 51.53
N LEU A 779 29.71 16.01 50.99
CA LEU A 779 28.42 16.08 51.70
C LEU A 779 27.84 14.69 51.92
N GLY A 780 27.51 14.39 53.19
CA GLY A 780 26.77 13.19 53.61
C GLY A 780 25.38 13.56 54.13
N VAL A 781 24.32 13.19 53.40
CA VAL A 781 22.93 13.48 53.83
C VAL A 781 22.23 12.18 54.29
N LYS A 782 21.81 12.13 55.56
CA LYS A 782 20.94 11.08 56.13
C LYS A 782 19.60 11.70 56.54
N ARG A 783 18.50 11.36 55.87
CA ARG A 783 17.14 11.78 56.28
C ARG A 783 16.12 10.64 56.15
N ILE A 784 15.04 10.71 56.95
CA ILE A 784 13.99 9.68 57.02
C ILE A 784 13.13 9.67 55.75
N ALA A 785 12.77 10.84 55.20
CA ALA A 785 11.85 10.94 54.07
C ALA A 785 12.56 10.89 52.70
N ALA A 786 12.68 12.03 52.04
CA ALA A 786 13.45 12.21 50.81
C ALA A 786 14.76 12.94 51.12
N ALA A 787 15.87 12.39 50.62
CA ALA A 787 17.18 13.01 50.72
C ALA A 787 17.69 13.29 49.31
N THR A 788 17.97 14.56 49.02
CA THR A 788 18.52 15.01 47.74
C THR A 788 19.80 15.78 48.02
N ALA A 789 20.90 15.44 47.33
CA ALA A 789 22.14 16.21 47.39
C ALA A 789 22.64 16.52 45.99
N SER A 790 23.03 17.77 45.78
CA SER A 790 23.62 18.24 44.53
C SER A 790 24.91 18.99 44.85
N THR A 791 26.06 18.48 44.42
CA THR A 791 27.38 19.03 44.76
C THR A 791 28.31 19.06 43.55
N SER A 792 29.32 19.92 43.59
CA SER A 792 30.30 20.10 42.52
C SER A 792 31.41 19.05 42.50
N SER A 793 31.39 18.08 43.41
CA SER A 793 32.40 17.02 43.48
C SER A 793 31.74 15.72 43.92
N THR A 794 31.67 15.45 45.22
CA THR A 794 31.26 14.17 45.78
C THR A 794 30.00 14.30 46.64
N ALA A 795 29.09 13.32 46.54
CA ALA A 795 27.90 13.28 47.40
C ALA A 795 27.55 11.85 47.81
N GLY A 796 27.32 11.66 49.10
CA GLY A 796 26.80 10.43 49.70
C GLY A 796 25.40 10.64 50.27
N VAL A 797 24.40 9.94 49.75
CA VAL A 797 22.99 10.12 50.19
C VAL A 797 22.40 8.80 50.71
N LYS A 798 21.85 8.82 51.93
CA LYS A 798 21.11 7.69 52.52
C LYS A 798 19.70 8.13 52.91
N GLY A 799 18.67 7.52 52.31
CA GLY A 799 17.26 7.83 52.58
C GLY A 799 16.39 6.59 52.77
N LYS A 800 15.33 6.66 53.60
CA LYS A 800 14.36 5.54 53.70
C LYS A 800 13.34 5.59 52.54
N SER A 801 12.76 6.74 52.20
CA SER A 801 11.76 6.82 51.12
C SER A 801 12.41 6.97 49.74
N ALA A 802 13.10 8.08 49.50
CA ALA A 802 13.75 8.37 48.22
C ALA A 802 15.11 9.02 48.46
N ALA A 803 16.12 8.57 47.71
CA ALA A 803 17.47 9.10 47.80
C ALA A 803 17.95 9.46 46.39
N THR A 804 18.33 10.72 46.18
CA THR A 804 18.77 11.22 44.88
C THR A 804 20.08 12.01 45.04
N ALA A 805 21.09 11.72 44.22
CA ALA A 805 22.32 12.50 44.18
C ALA A 805 22.66 12.91 42.75
N SER A 806 23.00 14.18 42.54
CA SER A 806 23.47 14.69 41.26
C SER A 806 24.77 15.46 41.42
N THR A 807 25.89 14.93 40.92
CA THR A 807 27.21 15.56 41.09
C THR A 807 28.02 15.55 39.80
N SER A 808 29.01 16.43 39.68
CA SER A 808 29.89 16.45 38.50
C SER A 808 30.94 15.31 38.54
N SER A 809 31.27 14.77 39.70
CA SER A 809 32.26 13.70 39.80
C SER A 809 31.64 12.39 40.31
N THR A 810 31.66 12.15 41.61
CA THR A 810 31.22 10.87 42.17
C THR A 810 29.94 10.99 43.00
N ALA A 811 29.01 10.04 42.87
CA ALA A 811 27.84 9.97 43.73
C ALA A 811 27.58 8.55 44.23
N GLU A 812 27.39 8.40 45.55
CA GLU A 812 26.93 7.16 46.16
C GLU A 812 25.56 7.32 46.82
N VAL A 813 24.60 6.50 46.43
CA VAL A 813 23.21 6.59 46.92
C VAL A 813 22.74 5.26 47.48
N LYS A 814 22.22 5.26 48.72
CA LYS A 814 21.56 4.09 49.34
C LYS A 814 20.12 4.43 49.74
N GLY A 815 19.15 3.78 49.11
CA GLY A 815 17.71 4.01 49.37
C GLY A 815 16.95 2.72 49.67
N LYS A 816 15.87 2.77 50.47
CA LYS A 816 14.96 1.61 50.60
C LYS A 816 13.95 1.60 49.44
N SER A 817 13.19 2.66 49.19
CA SER A 817 12.17 2.64 48.13
C SER A 817 12.73 3.01 46.75
N ALA A 818 13.29 4.21 46.57
CA ALA A 818 13.92 4.62 45.31
C ALA A 818 15.30 5.25 45.54
N ALA A 819 16.28 4.84 44.74
CA ALA A 819 17.64 5.36 44.80
C ALA A 819 18.12 5.73 43.38
N THR A 820 18.48 7.00 43.17
CA THR A 820 18.90 7.51 41.85
C THR A 820 20.19 8.32 41.96
N ALA A 821 21.18 8.04 41.12
CA ALA A 821 22.40 8.84 41.02
C ALA A 821 22.67 9.26 39.58
N SER A 822 22.96 10.53 39.36
CA SER A 822 23.28 11.09 38.04
C SER A 822 24.59 11.87 38.12
N THR A 823 25.64 11.42 37.44
CA THR A 823 26.95 12.11 37.49
C THR A 823 27.67 12.14 36.16
N SER A 824 28.62 13.06 35.98
CA SER A 824 29.47 13.06 34.76
C SER A 824 30.65 12.10 34.81
N SER A 825 30.96 11.48 35.96
CA SER A 825 31.92 10.38 36.00
C SER A 825 31.35 9.13 36.66
N THR A 826 31.43 9.02 37.97
CA THR A 826 31.20 7.73 38.66
C THR A 826 29.92 7.75 39.49
N ALA A 827 29.03 6.76 39.34
CA ALA A 827 27.85 6.63 40.18
C ALA A 827 27.64 5.22 40.73
N GLY A 828 27.46 5.12 42.05
CA GLY A 828 27.18 3.90 42.77
C GLY A 828 25.81 3.95 43.45
N VAL A 829 24.90 3.02 43.14
CA VAL A 829 23.54 3.00 43.73
C VAL A 829 23.22 1.65 44.35
N LYS A 830 22.74 1.65 45.60
CA LYS A 830 22.18 0.47 46.28
C LYS A 830 20.73 0.73 46.70
N GLY A 831 19.77 0.03 46.10
CA GLY A 831 18.34 0.17 46.39
C GLY A 831 17.66 -1.14 46.79
N LYS A 832 16.58 -1.11 47.59
CA LYS A 832 15.72 -2.30 47.74
C LYS A 832 14.69 -2.37 46.61
N SER A 833 13.91 -1.33 46.35
CA SER A 833 12.88 -1.39 45.29
C SER A 833 13.43 -0.97 43.92
N ALA A 834 13.67 0.32 43.67
CA ALA A 834 14.24 0.80 42.41
C ALA A 834 15.62 1.44 42.61
N ALA A 835 16.61 1.04 41.82
CA ALA A 835 17.96 1.58 41.83
C ALA A 835 18.38 1.96 40.41
N THR A 836 18.70 3.24 40.19
CA THR A 836 19.04 3.77 38.85
C THR A 836 20.30 4.62 38.90
N ALA A 837 21.28 4.35 38.02
CA ALA A 837 22.47 5.19 37.87
C ALA A 837 22.65 5.61 36.41
N SER A 838 22.87 6.90 36.19
CA SER A 838 23.09 7.47 34.86
C SER A 838 24.37 8.29 34.85
N THR A 839 25.40 7.89 34.10
CA THR A 839 26.67 8.64 34.03
C THR A 839 27.30 8.67 32.66
N SER A 840 28.25 9.58 32.41
CA SER A 840 29.05 9.54 31.18
C SER A 840 30.23 8.58 31.25
N SER A 841 30.74 8.22 32.44
CA SER A 841 31.80 7.22 32.54
C SER A 841 31.30 5.91 33.16
N THR A 842 31.38 5.73 34.47
CA THR A 842 31.18 4.41 35.11
C THR A 842 29.96 4.39 36.03
N ALA A 843 29.09 3.38 35.90
CA ALA A 843 27.94 3.20 36.79
C ALA A 843 27.86 1.79 37.37
N GLY A 844 27.70 1.71 38.70
CA GLY A 844 27.51 0.47 39.45
C GLY A 844 26.18 0.46 40.21
N VAL A 845 25.30 -0.51 39.93
CA VAL A 845 23.97 -0.58 40.56
C VAL A 845 23.73 -1.95 41.22
N LYS A 846 23.30 -1.95 42.48
CA LYS A 846 22.80 -3.14 43.19
C LYS A 846 21.35 -2.92 43.66
N GLY A 847 20.40 -3.67 43.09
CA GLY A 847 18.97 -3.57 43.44
C GLY A 847 18.36 -4.92 43.83
N LYS A 848 17.28 -4.95 44.63
CA LYS A 848 16.49 -6.18 44.80
C LYS A 848 15.41 -6.27 43.70
N SER A 849 14.55 -5.27 43.53
CA SER A 849 13.46 -5.35 42.55
C SER A 849 13.90 -4.92 41.14
N ALA A 850 14.25 -3.66 40.92
CA ALA A 850 14.73 -3.17 39.61
C ALA A 850 16.07 -2.44 39.77
N ALA A 851 17.05 -2.82 38.95
CA ALA A 851 18.38 -2.23 38.91
C ALA A 851 18.72 -1.83 37.47
N THR A 852 18.96 -0.54 37.22
CA THR A 852 19.22 0.00 35.87
C THR A 852 20.45 0.89 35.85
N ALA A 853 21.39 0.65 34.94
CA ALA A 853 22.54 1.52 34.72
C ALA A 853 22.63 1.96 33.26
N SER A 854 22.79 3.26 33.02
CA SER A 854 22.94 3.83 31.69
C SER A 854 24.20 4.68 31.62
N THR A 855 25.17 4.29 30.78
CA THR A 855 26.44 5.05 30.67
C THR A 855 27.06 5.06 29.29
N SER A 856 27.84 6.07 28.92
CA SER A 856 28.63 5.99 27.69
C SER A 856 29.88 5.10 27.76
N SER A 857 30.36 4.70 28.96
CA SER A 857 31.46 3.75 29.05
C SER A 857 31.07 2.43 29.72
N THR A 858 31.31 2.26 31.02
CA THR A 858 31.22 0.95 31.70
C THR A 858 30.05 0.89 32.67
N ALA A 859 29.18 -0.10 32.52
CA ALA A 859 28.07 -0.34 33.46
C ALA A 859 28.10 -1.74 34.08
N GLY A 860 27.99 -1.80 35.41
CA GLY A 860 27.88 -3.02 36.20
C GLY A 860 26.59 -3.08 37.00
N VAL A 861 25.72 -4.07 36.74
CA VAL A 861 24.41 -4.19 37.42
C VAL A 861 24.24 -5.54 38.09
N LYS A 862 23.87 -5.56 39.37
CA LYS A 862 23.44 -6.77 40.10
C LYS A 862 22.02 -6.60 40.62
N GLY A 863 21.06 -7.37 40.09
CA GLY A 863 19.65 -7.34 40.46
C GLY A 863 19.12 -8.71 40.91
N LYS A 864 18.05 -8.76 41.72
CA LYS A 864 17.31 -10.03 41.93
C LYS A 864 16.21 -10.18 40.88
N SER A 865 15.27 -9.24 40.75
CA SER A 865 14.14 -9.40 39.82
C SER A 865 14.48 -8.92 38.40
N ALA A 866 14.83 -7.66 38.20
CA ALA A 866 15.24 -7.13 36.88
C ALA A 866 16.56 -6.35 36.97
N ALA A 867 17.50 -6.67 36.09
CA ALA A 867 18.80 -6.02 35.98
C ALA A 867 19.06 -5.61 34.52
N THR A 868 19.24 -4.32 34.27
CA THR A 868 19.42 -3.78 32.91
C THR A 868 20.61 -2.84 32.84
N ALA A 869 21.50 -3.05 31.87
CA ALA A 869 22.61 -2.14 31.58
C ALA A 869 22.60 -1.71 30.12
N SER A 870 22.71 -0.41 29.87
CA SER A 870 22.79 0.17 28.53
C SER A 870 24.05 1.03 28.41
N THR A 871 25.00 0.64 27.56
CA THR A 871 26.22 1.42 27.36
C THR A 871 26.71 1.48 25.92
N SER A 872 27.64 2.37 25.59
CA SER A 872 28.34 2.33 24.29
C SER A 872 29.64 1.53 24.31
N SER A 873 30.14 1.11 25.49
CA SER A 873 31.32 0.26 25.57
C SER A 873 31.02 -1.07 26.26
N THR A 874 31.36 -1.24 27.54
CA THR A 874 31.28 -2.52 28.24
C THR A 874 30.10 -2.57 29.21
N ALA A 875 29.33 -3.67 29.20
CA ALA A 875 28.27 -3.90 30.18
C ALA A 875 28.33 -5.29 30.82
N GLY A 876 28.30 -5.34 32.15
CA GLY A 876 28.24 -6.55 32.95
C GLY A 876 26.96 -6.62 33.78
N VAL A 877 26.11 -7.63 33.57
CA VAL A 877 24.83 -7.77 34.27
C VAL A 877 24.70 -9.13 34.94
N LYS A 878 24.36 -9.15 36.24
CA LYS A 878 24.06 -10.38 36.99
C LYS A 878 22.67 -10.28 37.61
N GLY A 879 21.72 -11.06 37.09
CA GLY A 879 20.32 -11.11 37.54
C GLY A 879 19.91 -12.49 38.05
N LYS A 880 18.86 -12.59 38.89
CA LYS A 880 18.20 -13.89 39.14
C LYS A 880 17.07 -14.11 38.12
N SER A 881 16.11 -13.20 38.01
CA SER A 881 14.96 -13.41 37.11
C SER A 881 15.23 -12.92 35.68
N ALA A 882 15.43 -11.61 35.46
CA ALA A 882 15.75 -11.06 34.14
C ALA A 882 17.04 -10.24 34.18
N ALA A 883 17.95 -10.50 33.24
CA ALA A 883 19.23 -9.81 33.08
C ALA A 883 19.40 -9.40 31.61
N THR A 884 19.54 -8.11 31.34
CA THR A 884 19.65 -7.56 29.98
C THR A 884 20.81 -6.58 29.86
N ALA A 885 21.67 -6.77 28.86
CA ALA A 885 22.74 -5.83 28.53
C ALA A 885 22.67 -5.42 27.06
N SER A 886 22.69 -4.12 26.79
CA SER A 886 22.72 -3.55 25.44
C SER A 886 23.96 -2.69 25.29
N THR A 887 24.89 -3.06 24.41
CA THR A 887 26.10 -2.27 24.15
C THR A 887 26.50 -2.18 22.68
N SER A 888 27.41 -1.29 22.32
CA SER A 888 28.08 -1.34 21.00
C SER A 888 29.42 -2.08 21.01
N SER A 889 29.87 -2.64 22.14
CA SER A 889 31.07 -3.46 22.15
C SER A 889 30.88 -4.77 22.93
N THR A 890 31.31 -4.84 24.19
CA THR A 890 31.35 -6.09 24.96
C THR A 890 30.22 -6.16 25.99
N ALA A 891 29.39 -7.20 25.93
CA ALA A 891 28.36 -7.47 26.95
C ALA A 891 28.51 -8.85 27.59
N GLY A 892 28.57 -8.88 28.93
CA GLY A 892 28.56 -10.10 29.73
C GLY A 892 27.31 -10.18 30.60
N VAL A 893 26.47 -11.21 30.42
CA VAL A 893 25.21 -11.36 31.17
C VAL A 893 25.14 -12.73 31.85
N LYS A 894 24.91 -12.74 33.16
CA LYS A 894 24.69 -13.96 33.96
C LYS A 894 23.31 -13.92 34.64
N GLY A 895 22.34 -14.66 34.10
CA GLY A 895 20.97 -14.76 34.62
C GLY A 895 20.65 -16.17 35.14
N LYS A 896 19.61 -16.35 35.97
CA LYS A 896 19.02 -17.69 36.19
C LYS A 896 17.88 -17.94 35.21
N SER A 897 16.84 -17.10 35.20
CA SER A 897 15.65 -17.34 34.37
C SER A 897 15.79 -16.82 32.94
N ALA A 898 16.16 -15.55 32.74
CA ALA A 898 16.37 -14.97 31.41
C ALA A 898 17.62 -14.08 31.38
N ALA A 899 18.47 -14.30 30.38
CA ALA A 899 19.70 -13.56 30.16
C ALA A 899 19.80 -13.14 28.68
N THR A 900 19.86 -11.84 28.41
CA THR A 900 19.88 -11.29 27.05
C THR A 900 21.02 -10.30 26.89
N ALA A 901 21.90 -10.50 25.90
CA ALA A 901 22.96 -9.58 25.53
C ALA A 901 22.82 -9.17 24.07
N SER A 902 22.77 -7.88 23.79
CA SER A 902 22.71 -7.31 22.45
C SER A 902 23.93 -6.42 22.22
N THR A 903 24.84 -6.80 21.32
CA THR A 903 26.02 -6.00 20.99
C THR A 903 26.36 -5.95 19.51
N SER A 904 27.30 -5.10 19.10
CA SER A 904 27.88 -5.14 17.75
C SER A 904 29.18 -5.95 17.63
N SER A 905 29.86 -6.24 18.75
CA SER A 905 31.11 -7.02 18.74
C SER A 905 31.01 -8.34 19.52
N THR A 906 31.07 -8.32 20.86
CA THR A 906 31.29 -9.54 21.65
C THR A 906 30.24 -9.70 22.74
N ALA A 907 29.51 -10.82 22.74
CA ALA A 907 28.44 -11.09 23.70
C ALA A 907 28.66 -12.45 24.40
N GLY A 908 28.76 -12.43 25.73
CA GLY A 908 28.86 -13.64 26.57
C GLY A 908 27.65 -13.76 27.49
N VAL A 909 26.88 -14.84 27.36
CA VAL A 909 25.65 -15.06 28.16
C VAL A 909 25.71 -16.40 28.87
N LYS A 910 25.51 -16.41 30.20
CA LYS A 910 25.34 -17.62 31.02
C LYS A 910 23.97 -17.58 31.70
N GLY A 911 23.01 -18.36 31.20
CA GLY A 911 21.64 -18.51 31.74
C GLY A 911 21.34 -19.95 32.18
N LYS A 912 20.37 -20.18 33.08
CA LYS A 912 19.87 -21.55 33.36
C LYS A 912 18.63 -21.93 32.52
N SER A 913 17.74 -20.98 32.21
CA SER A 913 16.47 -21.29 31.53
C SER A 913 16.35 -20.67 30.13
N ALA A 914 16.74 -19.40 29.95
CA ALA A 914 16.79 -18.75 28.64
C ALA A 914 18.02 -17.85 28.53
N ALA A 915 18.80 -18.03 27.45
CA ALA A 915 20.00 -17.26 27.14
C ALA A 915 19.97 -16.84 25.67
N THR A 916 20.05 -15.53 25.40
CA THR A 916 20.03 -14.97 24.05
C THR A 916 21.19 -13.99 23.89
N ALA A 917 22.06 -14.25 22.92
CA ALA A 917 23.16 -13.37 22.55
C ALA A 917 22.99 -12.94 21.08
N SER A 918 22.93 -11.64 20.84
CA SER A 918 22.77 -11.07 19.50
C SER A 918 23.99 -10.19 19.22
N THR A 919 24.82 -10.57 18.24
CA THR A 919 25.89 -9.71 17.70
C THR A 919 25.60 -9.35 16.26
N SER A 920 25.90 -8.12 15.84
CA SER A 920 25.71 -7.71 14.44
C SER A 920 26.77 -8.27 13.48
N SER A 921 27.80 -8.95 14.00
CA SER A 921 28.98 -9.36 13.21
C SER A 921 29.25 -10.87 13.10
N THR A 922 28.68 -11.77 13.91
CA THR A 922 28.78 -13.24 13.66
C THR A 922 27.71 -14.08 14.40
N SER A 923 27.32 -15.20 13.79
CA SER A 923 26.29 -16.16 14.25
C SER A 923 26.58 -16.79 15.63
N PRO A 924 25.57 -17.29 16.38
CA PRO A 924 25.67 -17.49 17.83
C PRO A 924 26.47 -18.75 18.23
N GLY A 925 27.64 -18.55 18.83
CA GLY A 925 28.35 -19.58 19.60
C GLY A 925 27.91 -19.58 21.06
N ALA A 926 26.88 -20.36 21.40
CA ALA A 926 26.51 -20.65 22.78
C ALA A 926 26.88 -22.11 23.10
N THR A 927 27.89 -22.32 23.96
CA THR A 927 28.22 -23.65 24.49
C THR A 927 27.06 -24.17 25.37
N PRO A 928 26.52 -25.38 25.14
CA PRO A 928 25.34 -25.88 25.84
C PRO A 928 25.68 -26.34 27.27
N ALA A 929 24.91 -25.88 28.25
CA ALA A 929 24.77 -26.58 29.52
C ALA A 929 23.45 -27.38 29.47
N HIS A 930 23.55 -28.69 29.64
CA HIS A 930 22.45 -29.65 29.84
C HIS A 930 21.27 -29.03 30.62
N VAL A 931 20.04 -29.13 30.09
CA VAL A 931 18.86 -29.76 30.72
C VAL A 931 17.74 -29.85 29.67
N ALA A 932 17.18 -31.05 29.57
CA ALA A 932 16.12 -31.49 28.69
C ALA A 932 14.77 -30.75 28.88
N SER A 933 14.07 -30.46 27.79
CA SER A 933 12.65 -30.79 27.67
C SER A 933 12.17 -30.71 26.21
N GLN A 934 11.94 -31.89 25.63
CA GLN A 934 10.93 -32.26 24.63
C GLN A 934 10.57 -31.21 23.55
N THR A 935 11.26 -31.29 22.41
CA THR A 935 10.78 -30.77 21.12
C THR A 935 10.01 -31.87 20.40
N LEU A 936 8.69 -31.69 20.27
CA LEU A 936 7.83 -32.47 19.38
C LEU A 936 8.29 -32.24 17.93
N LYS A 937 8.92 -33.27 17.35
CA LYS A 937 9.28 -33.37 15.93
C LYS A 937 8.00 -33.25 15.08
N ARG A 938 7.82 -32.12 14.40
CA ARG A 938 7.00 -32.06 13.17
C ARG A 938 7.87 -32.57 12.02
N VAL A 939 7.66 -33.81 11.61
CA VAL A 939 8.24 -34.35 10.38
C VAL A 939 7.38 -33.87 9.22
N SER A 940 7.93 -32.93 8.46
CA SER A 940 7.57 -32.68 7.06
C SER A 940 8.13 -33.82 6.21
N GLY A 941 7.28 -34.56 5.52
CA GLY A 941 7.72 -35.65 4.65
C GLY A 941 6.54 -36.32 3.97
N VAL A 942 6.53 -36.20 2.65
CA VAL A 942 5.51 -36.62 1.70
C VAL A 942 5.53 -38.14 1.47
N ALA A 943 4.33 -38.70 1.23
CA ALA A 943 4.01 -39.95 0.53
C ALA A 943 4.61 -41.29 1.04
N LYS A 944 3.72 -42.15 1.55
CA LYS A 944 3.49 -43.50 1.02
C LYS A 944 2.15 -44.05 1.51
N LEU A 945 1.15 -43.97 0.63
CA LEU A 945 -0.01 -44.84 0.61
C LEU A 945 0.45 -46.20 0.10
N GLN A 946 0.55 -47.20 0.97
CA GLN A 946 0.45 -48.64 0.66
C GLN A 946 0.84 -49.41 1.92
N GLU A 947 -0.15 -49.83 2.69
CA GLU A 947 -0.26 -51.22 3.14
C GLU A 947 -1.59 -51.38 3.88
N TYR A 948 -2.56 -51.94 3.15
CA TYR A 948 -3.70 -52.63 3.72
C TYR A 948 -3.17 -53.75 4.62
N GLY A 949 -3.53 -53.72 5.90
CA GLY A 949 -3.17 -54.74 6.87
C GLY A 949 -4.29 -54.91 7.88
N PHE A 950 -5.42 -55.45 7.43
CA PHE A 950 -6.44 -56.02 8.30
C PHE A 950 -5.84 -57.18 9.08
N THR A 951 -5.74 -57.06 10.41
CA THR A 951 -5.88 -58.21 11.31
C THR A 951 -6.53 -57.77 12.60
N ALA A 952 -7.81 -58.09 12.71
CA ALA A 952 -8.50 -58.24 13.99
C ALA A 952 -7.91 -59.45 14.72
N LYS A 953 -7.57 -59.32 16.01
CA LYS A 953 -7.96 -60.29 17.06
C LYS A 953 -7.49 -59.89 18.46
N LYS A 954 -8.44 -60.09 19.38
CA LYS A 954 -8.35 -60.46 20.80
C LYS A 954 -8.02 -59.36 21.82
N GLN A 955 -9.12 -58.86 22.39
CA GLN A 955 -9.30 -58.70 23.83
C GLN A 955 -8.68 -59.88 24.60
N LYS A 956 -7.89 -59.57 25.62
CA LYS A 956 -7.54 -60.45 26.73
C LYS A 956 -7.76 -59.67 28.02
N LYS A 957 -8.73 -60.17 28.80
CA LYS A 957 -9.14 -59.81 30.17
C LYS A 957 -9.65 -58.40 30.40
#